data_AF-A0A2D7QUX0-F1
#
_entry.id   AF-A0A2D7QUX0-F1
#
_cell.length_a   1.000
_cell.length_b   1.000
_cell.length_c   1.000
_cell.angle_alpha   90.00
_cell.angle_beta   90.00
_cell.angle_gamma   90.00
#
_symmetry.space_group_name_H-M   'P 1'
#
loop_
_entity.id
_entity.type
_entity.pdbx_description
1 polymer ?
#
loop_
_entity_poly.entity_id
_entity_poly.type
_entity_poly.pdbx_seq_one_letter_code
_entity_poly.pdbx_strand_id
1 'polypeptide(L)'
;MIYPVQSTLEVLSIDELRQLIREHEHKYYVQNQPELPDYVFDQLMAKLVEIEAESTGPVPPDSPTQRVGSSITDNQTGTRIRHHIPMLSLENTYKSEDLLDFDKRIRKSLPNEELSYVCELKIDGLGVALFYEQGLLTYGVTRGDGKFGEDVTANIRTIKSIPLRLSTTRQSSLPQRMEVRGEVFMPVSALDQINQMRVDQSKPKFANPRNAAAGSLRLLDVNMAAQRPLDIFLYHISSGWDLATHQEALVHLEQLGFKLNRHNEVHSNIDDVIDYYHRLRQIRHTFDYDVDGIVIKINKLSQQQLLGANAKFPRWAICCKFPAQNATTRIEKISVQVSRMGVLTPVAHLHPVSVGGATITHATLHNEQEIHRKDIRVGDFVVLERSGDVIPKIVQVLTERRKEELGVFSLPDFCPSCHSPVDRTEIQVAVRCLNTACPAQMKQRIIHFASRPAMEIEGLGPRIVDQLVDAGILRTTADLYQLHKDTLLKLEGFASKKATNLLQSIETSKLIRPDRLIFGLGIPYVGQTVAGSLMDSFKSIDRIMEATMEDLELVEGVGEKIAHSVIDFFSLKSNQNLITRLRLAGLQFSANDIPSTKQYGNRGFFEGKTFVLTGKLDSMSRSQASRQIINFGGSVSKSVSQKTDAVILGASPGKKYEDAIALQITVMTEVEFQEFITREITEGPQTTG
;
A
#
# COMPACT_ATOMS: atom_id res chain seq x y z
N MET A 1 -27.15 19.49 -40.00
CA MET A 1 -26.32 20.71 -40.11
C MET A 1 -24.91 20.27 -40.46
N ILE A 2 -24.42 20.68 -41.62
CA ILE A 2 -23.03 20.46 -42.02
C ILE A 2 -22.20 21.39 -41.13
N TYR A 3 -21.44 20.86 -40.17
CA TYR A 3 -20.50 21.67 -39.41
C TYR A 3 -19.43 22.16 -40.39
N PRO A 4 -19.24 23.48 -40.60
CA PRO A 4 -18.17 23.98 -41.46
C PRO A 4 -16.88 23.96 -40.64
N VAL A 5 -16.35 22.77 -40.39
CA VAL A 5 -15.16 22.56 -39.55
C VAL A 5 -13.93 23.22 -40.20
N GLN A 6 -13.81 23.19 -41.53
CA GLN A 6 -12.65 23.76 -42.24
C GLN A 6 -12.54 25.29 -42.15
N SER A 7 -13.63 26.04 -42.32
CA SER A 7 -13.58 27.52 -42.29
C SER A 7 -13.39 28.10 -40.88
N THR A 8 -13.70 27.31 -39.86
CA THR A 8 -13.60 27.73 -38.45
C THR A 8 -12.23 27.36 -37.85
N LEU A 9 -11.59 26.31 -38.37
CA LEU A 9 -10.25 25.85 -37.97
C LEU A 9 -9.12 26.79 -38.41
N GLU A 10 -9.30 27.58 -39.47
CA GLU A 10 -8.26 28.50 -39.97
C GLU A 10 -8.09 29.79 -39.12
N VAL A 11 -9.00 30.03 -38.15
CA VAL A 11 -9.06 31.30 -37.40
C VAL A 11 -8.70 31.14 -35.91
N LEU A 12 -8.63 29.92 -35.39
CA LEU A 12 -8.33 29.67 -33.97
C LEU A 12 -6.83 29.75 -33.69
N SER A 13 -6.46 30.48 -32.64
CA SER A 13 -5.11 30.42 -32.07
C SER A 13 -4.83 29.04 -31.49
N ILE A 14 -3.54 28.69 -31.35
CA ILE A 14 -3.10 27.41 -30.79
C ILE A 14 -3.69 27.15 -29.39
N ASP A 15 -3.86 28.19 -28.58
CA ASP A 15 -4.41 28.07 -27.22
C ASP A 15 -5.93 27.91 -27.22
N GLU A 16 -6.65 28.55 -28.15
CA GLU A 16 -8.09 28.34 -28.33
C GLU A 16 -8.37 26.90 -28.81
N LEU A 17 -7.54 26.37 -29.72
CA LEU A 17 -7.66 24.99 -30.17
C LEU A 17 -7.41 23.97 -29.04
N ARG A 18 -6.37 24.21 -28.22
CA ARG A 18 -6.11 23.39 -27.02
C ARG A 18 -7.30 23.43 -26.05
N GLN A 19 -7.86 24.62 -25.82
CA GLN A 19 -9.01 24.80 -24.92
C GLN A 19 -10.26 24.07 -25.45
N LEU A 20 -10.57 24.21 -26.73
CA LEU A 20 -11.69 23.54 -27.38
C LEU A 20 -11.59 22.01 -27.27
N ILE A 21 -10.41 21.45 -27.55
CA ILE A 21 -10.15 20.01 -27.42
C ILE A 21 -10.38 19.55 -25.98
N ARG A 22 -9.85 20.27 -24.98
CA ARG A 22 -10.04 19.94 -23.55
C ARG A 22 -11.51 19.96 -23.14
N GLU A 23 -12.28 20.94 -23.62
CA GLU A 23 -13.72 21.02 -23.36
C GLU A 23 -14.48 19.83 -23.93
N HIS A 24 -14.16 19.40 -25.16
CA HIS A 24 -14.79 18.23 -25.76
C HIS A 24 -14.35 16.92 -25.09
N GLU A 25 -13.09 16.78 -24.71
CA GLU A 25 -12.63 15.64 -23.91
C GLU A 25 -13.35 15.56 -22.57
N HIS A 26 -13.53 16.69 -21.90
CA HIS A 26 -14.28 16.76 -20.65
C HIS A 26 -15.73 16.30 -20.85
N LYS A 27 -16.43 16.83 -21.86
CA LYS A 27 -17.80 16.42 -22.20
C LYS A 27 -17.88 14.93 -22.51
N TYR A 28 -16.92 14.39 -23.25
CA TYR A 28 -16.89 12.98 -23.64
C TYR A 28 -16.56 12.06 -22.46
N TYR A 29 -15.41 12.24 -21.81
CA TYR A 29 -14.85 11.29 -20.86
C TYR A 29 -15.30 11.52 -19.42
N VAL A 30 -15.67 12.75 -19.06
CA VAL A 30 -16.10 13.11 -17.70
C VAL A 30 -17.62 13.13 -17.60
N GLN A 31 -18.29 13.88 -18.48
CA GLN A 31 -19.74 14.08 -18.44
C GLN A 31 -20.54 12.99 -19.16
N ASN A 32 -19.89 12.18 -20.02
CA ASN A 32 -20.53 11.21 -20.92
C ASN A 32 -21.61 11.86 -21.81
N GLN A 33 -21.36 13.09 -22.30
CA GLN A 33 -22.26 13.88 -23.15
C GLN A 33 -21.48 14.45 -24.35
N PRO A 34 -21.02 13.60 -25.30
CA PRO A 34 -20.25 14.07 -26.45
C PRO A 34 -21.10 14.97 -27.37
N GLU A 35 -20.58 16.15 -27.69
CA GLU A 35 -21.22 17.10 -28.62
C GLU A 35 -20.69 17.00 -30.05
N LEU A 36 -19.46 16.50 -30.21
CA LEU A 36 -18.83 16.29 -31.52
C LEU A 36 -18.78 14.81 -31.88
N PRO A 37 -19.00 14.47 -33.16
CA PRO A 37 -18.65 13.15 -33.68
C PRO A 37 -17.14 12.90 -33.62
N ASP A 38 -16.73 11.65 -33.38
CA ASP A 38 -15.32 11.24 -33.23
C ASP A 38 -14.44 11.72 -34.41
N TYR A 39 -14.94 11.63 -35.65
CA TYR A 39 -14.17 12.06 -36.83
C TYR A 39 -13.86 13.57 -36.85
N VAL A 40 -14.69 14.41 -36.21
CA VAL A 40 -14.44 15.85 -36.09
C VAL A 40 -13.37 16.09 -35.04
N PHE A 41 -13.47 15.39 -33.90
CA PHE A 41 -12.47 15.47 -32.84
C PHE A 41 -11.07 15.05 -33.33
N ASP A 42 -10.98 13.98 -34.12
CA ASP A 42 -9.73 13.52 -34.71
C ASP A 42 -9.11 14.57 -35.64
N GLN A 43 -9.93 15.31 -36.39
CA GLN A 43 -9.45 16.44 -37.21
C GLN A 43 -8.92 17.59 -36.37
N LEU A 44 -9.59 17.94 -35.25
CA LEU A 44 -9.09 18.96 -34.33
C LEU A 44 -7.73 18.57 -33.73
N MET A 45 -7.59 17.30 -33.32
CA MET A 45 -6.35 16.78 -32.76
C MET A 45 -5.22 16.76 -33.79
N ALA A 46 -5.50 16.30 -35.02
CA ALA A 46 -4.52 16.29 -36.11
C ALA A 46 -4.05 17.72 -36.43
N LYS A 47 -4.97 18.70 -36.42
CA LYS A 47 -4.62 20.11 -36.63
C LYS A 47 -3.76 20.68 -35.50
N LEU A 48 -4.04 20.32 -34.25
CA LEU A 48 -3.22 20.75 -33.11
C LEU A 48 -1.79 20.20 -33.22
N VAL A 49 -1.63 18.94 -33.61
CA VAL A 49 -0.32 18.32 -33.84
C VAL A 49 0.46 19.04 -34.94
N GLU A 50 -0.19 19.38 -36.05
CA GLU A 50 0.43 20.14 -37.16
C GLU A 50 0.93 21.52 -36.67
N ILE A 51 0.07 22.31 -36.02
CA ILE A 51 0.42 23.65 -35.53
C ILE A 51 1.53 23.59 -34.48
N GLU A 52 1.50 22.59 -33.59
CA GLU A 52 2.55 22.42 -32.57
C GLU A 52 3.90 22.01 -33.16
N ALA A 53 3.91 21.25 -34.25
CA ALA A 53 5.14 20.88 -34.96
C ALA A 53 5.76 22.06 -35.72
N GLU A 54 4.94 23.00 -36.18
CA GLU A 54 5.38 24.23 -36.87
C GLU A 54 5.78 25.36 -35.90
N SER A 55 5.36 25.27 -34.64
CA SER A 55 5.70 26.24 -33.59
C SER A 55 7.18 26.17 -33.21
N THR A 56 7.81 27.33 -33.02
CA THR A 56 9.24 27.42 -32.62
C THR A 56 9.46 27.28 -31.11
N GLY A 57 8.41 27.29 -30.30
CA GLY A 57 8.47 27.14 -28.83
C GLY A 57 8.25 25.69 -28.37
N PRO A 58 8.72 25.32 -27.16
CA PRO A 58 8.45 24.00 -26.61
C PRO A 58 6.93 23.80 -26.42
N VAL A 59 6.43 22.62 -26.77
CA VAL A 59 5.02 22.26 -26.54
C VAL A 59 4.76 22.26 -25.02
N PRO A 60 3.73 22.98 -24.54
CA PRO A 60 3.38 22.99 -23.13
C PRO A 60 3.08 21.57 -22.60
N PRO A 61 3.54 21.21 -21.39
CA PRO A 61 3.35 19.87 -20.83
C PRO A 61 1.89 19.51 -20.52
N ASP A 62 0.97 20.47 -20.61
CA ASP A 62 -0.47 20.31 -20.45
C ASP A 62 -1.23 20.31 -21.79
N SER A 63 -0.53 20.34 -22.93
CA SER A 63 -1.18 20.22 -24.24
C SER A 63 -1.83 18.83 -24.38
N PRO A 64 -3.05 18.72 -24.98
CA PRO A 64 -3.70 17.44 -25.25
C PRO A 64 -2.81 16.43 -26.00
N THR A 65 -1.87 16.90 -26.84
CA THR A 65 -0.93 16.07 -27.58
C THR A 65 0.12 15.39 -26.70
N GLN A 66 0.36 15.91 -25.48
CA GLN A 66 1.38 15.41 -24.56
C GLN A 66 0.90 14.22 -23.71
N ARG A 67 -0.35 13.75 -23.88
CA ARG A 67 -0.84 12.55 -23.18
C ARG A 67 -0.11 11.28 -23.55
N VAL A 68 0.40 11.19 -24.79
CA VAL A 68 1.24 10.10 -25.28
C VAL A 68 2.52 10.73 -25.80
N GLY A 69 3.52 10.85 -24.93
CA GLY A 69 4.81 11.43 -25.31
C GLY A 69 5.45 10.65 -26.46
N SER A 70 6.19 11.34 -27.33
CA SER A 70 6.99 10.74 -28.39
C SER A 70 8.09 9.84 -27.79
N SER A 71 7.84 8.53 -27.76
CA SER A 71 8.84 7.46 -27.69
C SER A 71 9.96 7.55 -26.64
N ILE A 72 9.73 8.16 -25.47
CA ILE A 72 10.66 8.06 -24.34
C ILE A 72 10.09 7.04 -23.37
N THR A 73 10.81 5.94 -23.19
CA THR A 73 10.62 5.03 -22.04
C THR A 73 10.86 5.88 -20.79
N ASP A 74 9.80 6.15 -20.02
CA ASP A 74 9.95 6.89 -18.78
C ASP A 74 10.67 6.02 -17.76
N ASN A 75 11.97 6.28 -17.58
CA ASN A 75 12.83 5.57 -16.63
C ASN A 75 12.46 5.86 -15.17
N GLN A 76 11.50 6.75 -14.89
CA GLN A 76 11.03 7.06 -13.53
C GLN A 76 9.78 6.26 -13.13
N THR A 77 9.06 5.64 -14.07
CA THR A 77 7.89 4.81 -13.75
C THR A 77 8.31 3.65 -12.84
N GLY A 78 7.68 3.55 -11.66
CA GLY A 78 8.02 2.56 -10.64
C GLY A 78 9.00 3.04 -9.56
N THR A 79 9.53 4.27 -9.65
CA THR A 79 10.32 4.86 -8.56
C THR A 79 9.46 5.09 -7.32
N ARG A 80 10.06 4.92 -6.13
CA ARG A 80 9.32 4.99 -4.87
C ARG A 80 9.22 6.43 -4.37
N ILE A 81 8.01 6.98 -4.32
CA ILE A 81 7.72 8.34 -3.84
C ILE A 81 7.04 8.26 -2.47
N ARG A 82 7.46 9.13 -1.53
CA ARG A 82 6.80 9.27 -0.23
C ARG A 82 5.57 10.15 -0.36
N HIS A 83 4.45 9.71 0.19
CA HIS A 83 3.23 10.52 0.25
C HIS A 83 3.39 11.69 1.22
N HIS A 84 2.88 12.87 0.85
CA HIS A 84 2.85 14.05 1.71
C HIS A 84 1.98 13.80 2.94
N ILE A 85 0.76 13.33 2.69
CA ILE A 85 -0.17 12.85 3.73
C ILE A 85 -0.32 11.34 3.53
N PRO A 86 -0.22 10.50 4.57
CA PRO A 86 -0.40 9.05 4.39
C PRO A 86 -1.73 8.68 3.75
N MET A 87 -1.71 7.74 2.80
CA MET A 87 -2.90 7.11 2.23
C MET A 87 -3.28 5.89 3.07
N LEU A 88 -4.15 6.12 4.06
CA LEU A 88 -4.62 5.07 4.97
C LEU A 88 -5.61 4.12 4.28
N SER A 89 -5.80 2.95 4.88
CA SER A 89 -6.90 2.04 4.50
C SER A 89 -8.19 2.45 5.21
N LEU A 90 -9.31 1.83 4.85
CA LEU A 90 -10.58 1.95 5.58
C LEU A 90 -10.81 0.73 6.47
N GLU A 91 -11.43 0.96 7.63
CA GLU A 91 -12.02 -0.12 8.43
C GLU A 91 -13.18 -0.75 7.65
N ASN A 92 -13.31 -2.08 7.69
CA ASN A 92 -14.36 -2.80 6.94
C ASN A 92 -15.39 -3.40 7.90
N THR A 93 -16.65 -3.33 7.52
CA THR A 93 -17.73 -4.20 7.98
C THR A 93 -18.33 -4.96 6.79
N TYR A 94 -19.01 -6.07 7.08
CA TYR A 94 -19.69 -6.95 6.13
C TYR A 94 -21.21 -7.03 6.39
N LYS A 95 -21.71 -6.28 7.37
CA LYS A 95 -23.09 -6.27 7.81
C LYS A 95 -23.57 -4.83 7.90
N SER A 96 -24.71 -4.54 7.30
CA SER A 96 -25.33 -3.21 7.36
C SER A 96 -25.64 -2.79 8.79
N GLU A 97 -25.94 -3.76 9.66
CA GLU A 97 -26.30 -3.50 11.06
C GLU A 97 -25.11 -2.93 11.86
N ASP A 98 -23.87 -3.24 11.48
CA ASP A 98 -22.66 -2.72 12.14
C ASP A 98 -22.47 -1.21 11.88
N LEU A 99 -23.19 -0.63 10.91
CA LEU A 99 -23.19 0.82 10.67
C LEU A 99 -23.82 1.58 11.85
N LEU A 100 -24.79 0.98 12.53
CA LEU A 100 -25.35 1.55 13.77
C LEU A 100 -24.30 1.64 14.87
N ASP A 101 -23.41 0.65 14.96
CA ASP A 101 -22.32 0.68 15.93
C ASP A 101 -21.23 1.67 15.56
N PHE A 102 -21.00 1.91 14.26
CA PHE A 102 -20.16 3.02 13.80
C PHE A 102 -20.75 4.37 14.22
N ASP A 103 -22.03 4.65 13.93
CA ASP A 103 -22.72 5.89 14.33
C ASP A 103 -22.66 6.11 15.86
N LYS A 104 -22.93 5.07 16.66
CA LYS A 104 -22.80 5.15 18.14
C LYS A 104 -21.39 5.54 18.58
N ARG A 105 -20.35 4.99 17.96
CA ARG A 105 -18.95 5.33 18.29
C ARG A 105 -18.64 6.79 17.96
N ILE A 106 -19.13 7.30 16.84
CA ILE A 106 -18.95 8.70 16.45
C ILE A 106 -19.67 9.63 17.41
N ARG A 107 -20.96 9.39 17.70
CA ARG A 107 -21.75 10.20 18.64
C ARG A 107 -21.14 10.25 20.04
N LYS A 108 -20.55 9.15 20.50
CA LYS A 108 -19.82 9.12 21.78
C LYS A 108 -18.58 10.01 21.77
N SER A 109 -17.91 10.11 20.62
CA SER A 109 -16.69 10.92 20.45
C SER A 109 -17.01 12.39 20.19
N LEU A 110 -18.20 12.68 19.65
CA LEU A 110 -18.71 14.01 19.30
C LEU A 110 -20.08 14.25 19.97
N PRO A 111 -20.14 14.37 21.31
CA PRO A 111 -21.39 14.57 22.02
C PRO A 111 -22.02 15.92 21.63
N ASN A 112 -23.33 15.92 21.37
CA ASN A 112 -24.14 17.09 21.01
C ASN A 112 -23.80 17.75 19.66
N GLU A 113 -23.02 17.10 18.79
CA GLU A 113 -22.82 17.55 17.42
C GLU A 113 -23.87 16.95 16.49
N GLU A 114 -24.32 17.73 15.52
CA GLU A 114 -25.09 17.21 14.38
C GLU A 114 -24.16 16.45 13.43
N LEU A 115 -24.58 15.25 13.04
CA LEU A 115 -23.83 14.38 12.15
C LEU A 115 -24.54 14.32 10.80
N SER A 116 -23.75 14.39 9.73
CA SER A 116 -24.18 14.02 8.38
C SER A 116 -23.09 13.18 7.73
N TYR A 117 -23.50 12.37 6.77
CA TYR A 117 -22.70 11.33 6.15
C TYR A 117 -22.65 11.55 4.64
N VAL A 118 -21.46 11.50 4.06
CA VAL A 118 -21.30 11.36 2.61
C VAL A 118 -21.08 9.89 2.30
N CYS A 119 -21.90 9.35 1.42
CA CYS A 119 -21.89 7.96 1.00
C CYS A 119 -21.46 7.86 -0.46
N GLU A 120 -20.46 7.02 -0.71
CA GLU A 120 -19.82 6.86 -2.01
C GLU A 120 -19.67 5.37 -2.33
N LEU A 121 -19.71 5.00 -3.62
CA LEU A 121 -19.43 3.64 -4.04
C LEU A 121 -17.97 3.28 -3.77
N LYS A 122 -17.72 2.10 -3.21
CA LYS A 122 -16.36 1.59 -3.07
C LYS A 122 -15.93 0.90 -4.36
N ILE A 123 -15.26 1.68 -5.21
CA ILE A 123 -14.71 1.21 -6.49
C ILE A 123 -13.61 0.17 -6.23
N ASP A 124 -13.65 -0.94 -6.96
CA ASP A 124 -12.61 -1.98 -6.88
C ASP A 124 -11.50 -1.73 -7.92
N GLY A 125 -10.60 -0.82 -7.60
CA GLY A 125 -9.50 -0.41 -8.47
C GLY A 125 -8.16 -0.31 -7.75
N LEU A 126 -7.38 0.68 -8.18
CA LEU A 126 -6.11 1.05 -7.59
C LEU A 126 -6.13 2.52 -7.16
N GLY A 127 -6.05 2.75 -5.85
CA GLY A 127 -5.93 4.09 -5.29
C GLY A 127 -4.66 4.82 -5.73
N VAL A 128 -4.83 6.09 -6.14
CA VAL A 128 -3.78 7.00 -6.58
C VAL A 128 -3.92 8.37 -5.93
N ALA A 129 -2.80 9.06 -5.77
CA ALA A 129 -2.72 10.47 -5.41
C ALA A 129 -2.17 11.26 -6.61
N LEU A 130 -2.82 12.36 -6.96
CA LEU A 130 -2.44 13.24 -8.06
C LEU A 130 -2.05 14.60 -7.49
N PHE A 131 -0.90 15.10 -7.91
CA PHE A 131 -0.34 16.36 -7.43
C PHE A 131 -0.39 17.42 -8.51
N TYR A 132 -0.97 18.55 -8.17
CA TYR A 132 -1.07 19.71 -9.03
C TYR A 132 -0.31 20.89 -8.44
N GLU A 133 0.50 21.55 -9.26
CA GLU A 133 1.13 22.82 -8.92
C GLU A 133 0.59 23.91 -9.84
N GLN A 134 0.02 24.97 -9.26
CA GLN A 134 -0.62 26.06 -10.01
C GLN A 134 -1.64 25.57 -11.06
N GLY A 135 -2.33 24.48 -10.75
CA GLY A 135 -3.31 23.86 -11.64
C GLY A 135 -2.76 22.89 -12.69
N LEU A 136 -1.45 22.67 -12.77
CA LEU A 136 -0.84 21.74 -13.72
C LEU A 136 -0.50 20.42 -13.04
N LEU A 137 -0.86 19.30 -13.68
CA LEU A 137 -0.50 17.97 -13.19
C LEU A 137 1.03 17.81 -13.23
N THR A 138 1.60 17.64 -12.05
CA THR A 138 3.06 17.44 -11.89
C THR A 138 3.38 15.96 -11.89
N TYR A 139 2.86 15.21 -10.92
CA TYR A 139 3.09 13.78 -10.79
C TYR A 139 1.89 13.02 -10.19
N GLY A 140 1.86 11.72 -10.41
CA GLY A 140 0.85 10.79 -9.90
C GLY A 140 1.50 9.59 -9.24
N VAL A 141 1.01 9.21 -8.06
CA VAL A 141 1.61 8.17 -7.22
C VAL A 141 0.56 7.14 -6.83
N THR A 142 0.90 5.85 -6.93
CA THR A 142 0.03 4.78 -6.42
C THR A 142 -0.02 4.78 -4.90
N ARG A 143 -1.03 4.15 -4.30
CA ARG A 143 -1.10 4.03 -2.82
C ARG A 143 0.12 3.35 -2.20
N GLY A 144 0.62 2.28 -2.82
CA GLY A 144 1.66 1.42 -2.27
C GLY A 144 1.34 0.92 -0.85
N ASP A 145 2.25 1.16 0.10
CA ASP A 145 2.10 0.79 1.51
C ASP A 145 1.36 1.85 2.35
N GLY A 146 0.90 2.93 1.71
CA GLY A 146 0.21 4.07 2.33
C GLY A 146 1.16 5.18 2.80
N LYS A 147 2.43 4.90 3.03
CA LYS A 147 3.47 5.92 3.29
C LYS A 147 4.29 6.21 2.03
N PHE A 148 4.50 5.19 1.22
CA PHE A 148 5.22 5.23 -0.03
C PHE A 148 4.41 4.55 -1.13
N GLY A 149 4.45 5.15 -2.30
CA GLY A 149 3.89 4.63 -3.53
C GLY A 149 4.90 4.57 -4.65
N GLU A 150 4.44 4.10 -5.80
CA GLU A 150 5.20 4.06 -7.05
C GLU A 150 4.77 5.23 -7.94
N ASP A 151 5.73 5.95 -8.53
CA ASP A 151 5.48 6.94 -9.57
C ASP A 151 4.86 6.26 -10.80
N VAL A 152 3.70 6.76 -11.20
CA VAL A 152 2.94 6.32 -12.37
C VAL A 152 2.52 7.50 -13.23
N THR A 153 3.24 8.62 -13.15
CA THR A 153 2.89 9.90 -13.77
C THR A 153 2.65 9.76 -15.28
N ALA A 154 3.55 9.09 -16.00
CA ALA A 154 3.39 8.90 -17.44
C ALA A 154 2.11 8.15 -17.79
N ASN A 155 1.78 7.09 -17.04
CA ASN A 155 0.58 6.28 -17.27
C ASN A 155 -0.70 6.99 -16.82
N ILE A 156 -0.62 7.82 -15.77
CA ILE A 156 -1.71 8.69 -15.33
C ILE A 156 -2.06 9.70 -16.42
N ARG A 157 -1.06 10.28 -17.10
CA ARG A 157 -1.29 11.23 -18.21
C ARG A 157 -2.06 10.61 -19.38
N THR A 158 -2.06 9.28 -19.54
CA THR A 158 -2.84 8.62 -20.60
C THR A 158 -4.32 8.47 -20.27
N ILE A 159 -4.72 8.66 -19.01
CA ILE A 159 -6.12 8.53 -18.57
C ILE A 159 -6.88 9.80 -18.95
N LYS A 160 -7.80 9.68 -19.91
CA LYS A 160 -8.45 10.84 -20.54
C LYS A 160 -9.38 11.63 -19.59
N SER A 161 -9.91 10.98 -18.56
CA SER A 161 -10.73 11.61 -17.51
C SER A 161 -9.91 12.38 -16.47
N ILE A 162 -8.57 12.36 -16.55
CA ILE A 162 -7.70 13.17 -15.71
C ILE A 162 -7.35 14.47 -16.43
N PRO A 163 -7.70 15.65 -15.89
CA PRO A 163 -7.27 16.92 -16.45
C PRO A 163 -5.77 17.11 -16.24
N LEU A 164 -5.02 17.36 -17.33
CA LEU A 164 -3.61 17.77 -17.22
C LEU A 164 -3.47 19.20 -16.68
N ARG A 165 -4.50 20.03 -16.91
CA ARG A 165 -4.65 21.37 -16.38
C ARG A 165 -6.05 21.50 -15.77
N LEU A 166 -6.13 21.97 -14.54
CA LEU A 166 -7.40 22.23 -13.86
C LEU A 166 -8.15 23.37 -14.52
N SER A 167 -9.47 23.23 -14.59
CA SER A 167 -10.35 24.30 -15.05
C SER A 167 -10.38 25.43 -14.03
N THR A 168 -10.07 26.65 -14.45
CA THR A 168 -10.30 27.85 -13.64
C THR A 168 -11.67 28.41 -13.99
N THR A 169 -12.67 28.23 -13.13
CA THR A 169 -13.83 29.12 -13.16
C THR A 169 -13.38 30.51 -12.68
N ARG A 170 -13.92 31.58 -13.28
CA ARG A 170 -13.45 32.98 -13.16
C ARG A 170 -13.38 33.59 -11.74
N GLN A 171 -13.63 32.83 -10.67
CA GLN A 171 -13.85 33.36 -9.32
C GLN A 171 -12.96 32.77 -8.20
N SER A 172 -12.02 31.86 -8.50
CA SER A 172 -11.13 31.30 -7.46
C SER A 172 -9.69 31.19 -7.94
N SER A 173 -8.75 31.78 -7.18
CA SER A 173 -7.32 31.53 -7.41
C SER A 173 -6.99 30.08 -7.07
N LEU A 174 -6.38 29.35 -8.00
CA LEU A 174 -5.90 28.00 -7.73
C LEU A 174 -4.81 28.03 -6.66
N PRO A 175 -4.76 27.05 -5.74
CA PRO A 175 -3.69 26.95 -4.77
C PRO A 175 -2.35 26.69 -5.48
N GLN A 176 -1.27 27.10 -4.82
CA GLN A 176 0.08 26.81 -5.30
C GLN A 176 0.32 25.31 -5.43
N ARG A 177 -0.19 24.51 -4.48
CA ARG A 177 -0.09 23.05 -4.45
C ARG A 177 -1.41 22.43 -4.03
N MET A 178 -1.77 21.35 -4.70
CA MET A 178 -2.98 20.59 -4.41
C MET A 178 -2.72 19.09 -4.57
N GLU A 179 -3.26 18.29 -3.65
CA GLU A 179 -3.25 16.83 -3.73
C GLU A 179 -4.69 16.33 -3.76
N VAL A 180 -5.04 15.55 -4.78
CA VAL A 180 -6.33 14.85 -4.88
C VAL A 180 -6.13 13.34 -4.92
N ARG A 181 -7.12 12.61 -4.43
CA ARG A 181 -7.10 11.14 -4.42
C ARG A 181 -8.29 10.58 -5.16
N GLY A 182 -8.02 9.50 -5.87
CA GLY A 182 -9.02 8.77 -6.63
C GLY A 182 -8.69 7.30 -6.74
N GLU A 183 -9.60 6.57 -7.36
CA GLU A 183 -9.45 5.14 -7.66
C GLU A 183 -9.41 4.96 -9.18
N VAL A 184 -8.28 4.52 -9.71
CA VAL A 184 -8.15 4.13 -11.12
C VAL A 184 -8.77 2.75 -11.29
N PHE A 185 -9.66 2.59 -12.25
CA PHE A 185 -10.33 1.33 -12.55
C PHE A 185 -10.36 1.08 -14.07
N MET A 186 -10.77 -0.13 -14.44
CA MET A 186 -11.04 -0.49 -15.83
C MET A 186 -12.53 -0.80 -15.95
N PRO A 187 -13.26 -0.21 -16.90
CA PRO A 187 -14.66 -0.58 -17.11
C PRO A 187 -14.80 -2.06 -17.48
N VAL A 188 -15.89 -2.70 -17.06
CA VAL A 188 -16.14 -4.13 -17.28
C VAL A 188 -16.28 -4.42 -18.77
N SER A 189 -17.05 -3.60 -19.48
CA SER A 189 -17.23 -3.67 -20.93
C SER A 189 -15.89 -3.57 -21.68
N ALA A 190 -15.00 -2.70 -21.21
CA ALA A 190 -13.71 -2.45 -21.81
C ALA A 190 -12.71 -3.60 -21.53
N LEU A 191 -12.80 -4.23 -20.34
CA LEU A 191 -12.07 -5.45 -20.02
C LEU A 191 -12.48 -6.60 -20.93
N ASP A 192 -13.78 -6.77 -21.19
CA ASP A 192 -14.29 -7.84 -22.04
C ASP A 192 -13.75 -7.72 -23.47
N GLN A 193 -13.74 -6.50 -24.03
CA GLN A 193 -13.13 -6.22 -25.33
C GLN A 193 -11.64 -6.58 -25.37
N ILE A 194 -10.86 -6.15 -24.37
CA ILE A 194 -9.44 -6.48 -24.27
C ILE A 194 -9.22 -7.99 -24.14
N ASN A 195 -10.04 -8.66 -23.33
CA ASN A 195 -9.93 -10.09 -23.14
C ASN A 195 -10.24 -10.85 -24.42
N GLN A 196 -11.19 -10.38 -25.23
CA GLN A 196 -11.46 -10.95 -26.55
C GLN A 196 -10.23 -10.80 -27.47
N MET A 197 -9.67 -9.58 -27.59
CA MET A 197 -8.45 -9.36 -28.38
C MET A 197 -7.27 -10.21 -27.90
N ARG A 198 -7.16 -10.46 -26.59
CA ARG A 198 -6.11 -11.32 -26.02
C ARG A 198 -6.32 -12.78 -26.37
N VAL A 199 -7.57 -13.28 -26.37
CA VAL A 199 -7.89 -14.64 -26.82
C VAL A 199 -7.52 -14.81 -28.29
N ASP A 200 -7.88 -13.85 -29.14
CA ASP A 200 -7.57 -13.89 -30.56
C ASP A 200 -6.05 -13.91 -30.81
N GLN A 201 -5.28 -13.30 -29.90
CA GLN A 201 -3.81 -13.31 -29.88
C GLN A 201 -3.19 -14.48 -29.09
N SER A 202 -3.99 -15.47 -28.65
CA SER A 202 -3.53 -16.60 -27.83
C SER A 202 -2.80 -16.20 -26.53
N LYS A 203 -3.17 -15.06 -25.95
CA LYS A 203 -2.66 -14.55 -24.67
C LYS A 203 -3.65 -14.86 -23.53
N PRO A 204 -3.15 -15.04 -22.29
CA PRO A 204 -4.03 -15.29 -21.14
C PRO A 204 -4.93 -14.08 -20.89
N LYS A 205 -6.20 -14.32 -20.58
CA LYS A 205 -7.15 -13.27 -20.15
C LYS A 205 -6.68 -12.61 -18.85
N PHE A 206 -7.04 -11.36 -18.67
CA PHE A 206 -7.01 -10.73 -17.35
C PHE A 206 -8.10 -11.32 -16.47
N ALA A 207 -7.80 -11.50 -15.19
CA ALA A 207 -8.69 -12.17 -14.25
C ALA A 207 -9.86 -11.29 -13.79
N ASN A 208 -9.64 -10.01 -13.54
CA ASN A 208 -10.69 -9.07 -13.13
C ASN A 208 -10.30 -7.62 -13.48
N PRO A 209 -11.25 -6.68 -13.47
CA PRO A 209 -11.01 -5.26 -13.76
C PRO A 209 -9.92 -4.64 -12.91
N ARG A 210 -9.89 -4.95 -11.61
CA ARG A 210 -8.88 -4.43 -10.68
C ARG A 210 -7.45 -4.81 -11.07
N ASN A 211 -7.20 -6.10 -11.33
CA ASN A 211 -5.87 -6.58 -11.73
C ASN A 211 -5.49 -6.06 -13.12
N ALA A 212 -6.46 -5.94 -14.03
CA ALA A 212 -6.23 -5.34 -15.33
C ALA A 212 -5.82 -3.87 -15.19
N ALA A 213 -6.51 -3.10 -14.35
CA ALA A 213 -6.20 -1.70 -14.07
C ALA A 213 -4.82 -1.55 -13.41
N ALA A 214 -4.56 -2.28 -12.33
CA ALA A 214 -3.29 -2.22 -11.61
C ALA A 214 -2.09 -2.64 -12.47
N GLY A 215 -2.24 -3.70 -13.27
CA GLY A 215 -1.20 -4.14 -14.19
C GLY A 215 -0.96 -3.14 -15.32
N SER A 216 -2.02 -2.52 -15.83
CA SER A 216 -1.94 -1.51 -16.89
C SER A 216 -1.27 -0.21 -16.42
N LEU A 217 -1.60 0.25 -15.23
CA LEU A 217 -1.06 1.49 -14.68
C LEU A 217 0.44 1.39 -14.35
N ARG A 218 0.99 0.17 -14.24
CA ARG A 218 2.40 -0.09 -13.91
C ARG A 218 3.24 -0.51 -15.12
N LEU A 219 2.71 -0.40 -16.34
CA LEU A 219 3.45 -0.70 -17.55
C LEU A 219 4.58 0.32 -17.75
N LEU A 220 5.79 -0.16 -18.04
CA LEU A 220 6.93 0.69 -18.39
C LEU A 220 6.78 1.33 -19.79
N ASP A 221 6.08 0.65 -20.70
CA ASP A 221 5.74 1.20 -22.01
C ASP A 221 4.41 1.97 -21.93
N VAL A 222 4.52 3.29 -21.98
CA VAL A 222 3.39 4.23 -21.90
C VAL A 222 2.43 4.03 -23.08
N ASN A 223 2.92 3.62 -24.26
CA ASN A 223 2.04 3.37 -25.41
C ASN A 223 1.14 2.15 -25.15
N MET A 224 1.68 1.13 -24.49
CA MET A 224 0.88 -0.02 -24.07
C MET A 224 -0.12 0.36 -22.98
N ALA A 225 0.20 1.33 -22.11
CA ALA A 225 -0.72 1.85 -21.10
C ALA A 225 -1.82 2.71 -21.74
N ALA A 226 -1.50 3.54 -22.73
CA ALA A 226 -2.46 4.40 -23.44
C ALA A 226 -3.50 3.59 -24.23
N GLN A 227 -3.15 2.38 -24.68
CA GLN A 227 -4.09 1.45 -25.31
C GLN A 227 -5.04 0.77 -24.29
N ARG A 228 -4.84 0.99 -22.99
CA ARG A 228 -5.70 0.45 -21.94
C ARG A 228 -6.79 1.49 -21.63
N PRO A 229 -8.07 1.12 -21.70
CA PRO A 229 -9.20 1.98 -21.39
C PRO A 229 -9.33 2.13 -19.87
N LEU A 230 -8.34 2.75 -19.25
CA LEU A 230 -8.37 3.11 -17.84
C LEU A 230 -9.25 4.34 -17.63
N ASP A 231 -9.91 4.38 -16.49
CA ASP A 231 -10.72 5.49 -16.05
C ASP A 231 -10.51 5.74 -14.55
N ILE A 232 -10.99 6.86 -14.02
CA ILE A 232 -10.81 7.23 -12.63
C ILE A 232 -12.06 7.89 -12.06
N PHE A 233 -12.31 7.63 -10.77
CA PHE A 233 -13.19 8.48 -9.96
C PHE A 233 -12.40 9.12 -8.83
N LEU A 234 -12.49 10.44 -8.71
CA LEU A 234 -11.90 11.18 -7.59
C LEU A 234 -12.85 11.15 -6.40
N TYR A 235 -12.31 11.08 -5.19
CA TYR A 235 -13.10 10.92 -3.97
C TYR A 235 -12.63 11.77 -2.78
N HIS A 236 -11.52 12.52 -2.90
CA HIS A 236 -10.98 13.31 -1.80
C HIS A 236 -9.97 14.38 -2.24
N ILE A 237 -10.03 15.56 -1.61
CA ILE A 237 -8.98 16.58 -1.64
C ILE A 237 -8.18 16.43 -0.35
N SER A 238 -6.88 16.15 -0.44
CA SER A 238 -6.02 15.91 0.72
C SER A 238 -5.32 17.19 1.19
N SER A 239 -5.01 18.09 0.27
CA SER A 239 -4.41 19.39 0.56
C SER A 239 -4.71 20.39 -0.55
N GLY A 240 -4.62 21.68 -0.23
CA GLY A 240 -4.71 22.79 -1.20
C GLY A 240 -5.95 23.67 -1.01
N TRP A 241 -6.96 23.21 -0.28
CA TRP A 241 -8.18 23.95 -0.02
C TRP A 241 -8.62 23.83 1.43
N ASP A 242 -9.15 24.91 1.98
CA ASP A 242 -9.81 24.92 3.28
C ASP A 242 -11.33 24.95 3.03
N LEU A 243 -11.97 23.81 3.28
CA LEU A 243 -13.39 23.58 2.99
C LEU A 243 -14.10 23.17 4.29
N ALA A 244 -15.39 23.48 4.39
CA ALA A 244 -16.15 23.14 5.59
C ALA A 244 -16.59 21.67 5.57
N THR A 245 -16.97 21.18 4.40
CA THR A 245 -17.55 19.83 4.23
C THR A 245 -16.90 19.02 3.11
N HIS A 246 -16.99 17.70 3.24
CA HIS A 246 -16.56 16.75 2.21
C HIS A 246 -17.47 16.82 0.98
N GLN A 247 -18.76 17.12 1.17
CA GLN A 247 -19.67 17.43 0.07
C GLN A 247 -19.18 18.63 -0.76
N GLU A 248 -18.78 19.73 -0.13
CA GLU A 248 -18.16 20.87 -0.82
C GLU A 248 -16.90 20.45 -1.56
N ALA A 249 -16.07 19.58 -0.99
CA ALA A 249 -14.88 19.06 -1.64
C ALA A 249 -15.21 18.28 -2.92
N LEU A 250 -16.26 17.46 -2.92
CA LEU A 250 -16.73 16.77 -4.11
C LEU A 250 -17.22 17.77 -5.17
N VAL A 251 -18.08 18.72 -4.81
CA VAL A 251 -18.53 19.78 -5.73
C VAL A 251 -17.34 20.54 -6.33
N HIS A 252 -16.34 20.83 -5.51
CA HIS A 252 -15.14 21.53 -5.96
C HIS A 252 -14.30 20.70 -6.93
N LEU A 253 -14.14 19.39 -6.70
CA LEU A 253 -13.49 18.48 -7.65
C LEU A 253 -14.20 18.49 -9.01
N GLU A 254 -15.53 18.46 -9.02
CA GLU A 254 -16.31 18.51 -10.27
C GLU A 254 -16.08 19.83 -11.02
N GLN A 255 -16.10 20.97 -10.31
CA GLN A 255 -15.83 22.30 -10.88
C GLN A 255 -14.42 22.43 -11.48
N LEU A 256 -13.44 21.73 -10.93
CA LEU A 256 -12.06 21.69 -11.44
C LEU A 256 -11.89 20.77 -12.66
N GLY A 257 -12.94 20.06 -13.07
CA GLY A 257 -12.98 19.20 -14.25
C GLY A 257 -12.69 17.73 -13.97
N PHE A 258 -12.77 17.29 -12.71
CA PHE A 258 -12.57 15.88 -12.36
C PHE A 258 -13.84 15.05 -12.51
N LYS A 259 -13.66 13.78 -12.87
CA LYS A 259 -14.73 12.77 -12.90
C LYS A 259 -15.06 12.26 -11.51
N LEU A 260 -16.34 12.38 -11.14
CA LEU A 260 -16.90 11.86 -9.90
C LEU A 260 -17.93 10.77 -10.16
N ASN A 261 -18.20 9.97 -9.13
CA ASN A 261 -19.25 8.96 -9.22
C ASN A 261 -20.63 9.63 -9.04
N ARG A 262 -21.54 9.39 -9.98
CA ARG A 262 -22.90 9.94 -9.98
C ARG A 262 -23.80 9.42 -8.84
N HIS A 263 -23.36 8.41 -8.10
CA HIS A 263 -24.10 7.80 -6.99
C HIS A 263 -23.64 8.31 -5.62
N ASN A 264 -22.85 9.39 -5.58
CA ASN A 264 -22.49 10.05 -4.33
C ASN A 264 -23.71 10.74 -3.72
N GLU A 265 -24.04 10.44 -2.46
CA GLU A 265 -25.22 10.98 -1.78
C GLU A 265 -24.87 11.44 -0.35
N VAL A 266 -25.62 12.41 0.18
CA VAL A 266 -25.47 12.93 1.54
C VAL A 266 -26.70 12.60 2.36
N HIS A 267 -26.50 12.08 3.56
CA HIS A 267 -27.55 11.63 4.46
C HIS A 267 -27.37 12.23 5.86
N SER A 268 -28.47 12.61 6.51
CA SER A 268 -28.45 13.25 7.84
C SER A 268 -28.52 12.24 9.00
N ASN A 269 -28.78 10.97 8.71
CA ASN A 269 -28.86 9.92 9.72
C ASN A 269 -28.34 8.58 9.15
N ILE A 270 -28.06 7.63 10.05
CA ILE A 270 -27.45 6.36 9.69
C ILE A 270 -28.45 5.36 9.06
N ASP A 271 -29.75 5.51 9.34
CA ASP A 271 -30.78 4.63 8.77
C ASP A 271 -30.92 4.88 7.27
N ASP A 272 -30.92 6.14 6.82
CA ASP A 272 -30.91 6.50 5.40
C ASP A 272 -29.65 5.97 4.67
N VAL A 273 -28.53 5.87 5.37
CA VAL A 273 -27.28 5.29 4.85
C VAL A 273 -27.43 3.77 4.65
N ILE A 274 -28.16 3.10 5.54
CA ILE A 274 -28.48 1.67 5.41
C ILE A 274 -29.41 1.45 4.20
N ASP A 275 -30.39 2.33 3.99
CA ASP A 275 -31.25 2.28 2.80
C ASP A 275 -30.46 2.52 1.50
N TYR A 276 -29.54 3.49 1.51
CA TYR A 276 -28.58 3.72 0.43
C TYR A 276 -27.77 2.45 0.11
N TYR A 277 -27.24 1.79 1.14
CA TYR A 277 -26.53 0.51 1.00
C TYR A 277 -27.39 -0.55 0.32
N HIS A 278 -28.62 -0.75 0.77
CA HIS A 278 -29.52 -1.77 0.22
C HIS A 278 -29.89 -1.49 -1.24
N ARG A 279 -30.18 -0.23 -1.58
CA ARG A 279 -30.49 0.17 -2.96
C ARG A 279 -29.31 -0.08 -3.89
N LEU A 280 -28.11 0.40 -3.55
CA LEU A 280 -26.94 0.22 -4.41
C LEU A 280 -26.51 -1.24 -4.52
N ARG A 281 -26.71 -2.04 -3.47
CA ARG A 281 -26.50 -3.49 -3.53
C ARG A 281 -27.36 -4.16 -4.61
N GLN A 282 -28.60 -3.73 -4.78
CA GLN A 282 -29.51 -4.31 -5.78
C GLN A 282 -29.07 -3.95 -7.19
N ILE A 283 -28.73 -2.69 -7.44
CA ILE A 283 -28.40 -2.19 -8.79
C ILE A 283 -26.92 -2.33 -9.17
N ARG A 284 -26.05 -2.82 -8.28
CA ARG A 284 -24.59 -2.89 -8.52
C ARG A 284 -24.17 -3.60 -9.82
N HIS A 285 -24.96 -4.57 -10.28
CA HIS A 285 -24.70 -5.34 -11.50
C HIS A 285 -24.96 -4.55 -12.79
N THR A 286 -25.58 -3.37 -12.68
CA THR A 286 -25.84 -2.45 -13.80
C THR A 286 -24.69 -1.50 -14.07
N PHE A 287 -23.70 -1.45 -13.17
CA PHE A 287 -22.56 -0.56 -13.31
C PHE A 287 -21.53 -1.19 -14.24
N ASP A 288 -20.90 -0.35 -15.06
CA ASP A 288 -19.81 -0.77 -15.94
C ASP A 288 -18.46 -0.79 -15.20
N TYR A 289 -18.47 -0.95 -13.88
CA TYR A 289 -17.28 -1.00 -13.04
C TYR A 289 -17.57 -1.81 -11.78
N ASP A 290 -16.56 -2.50 -11.28
CA ASP A 290 -16.70 -3.34 -10.09
C ASP A 290 -16.77 -2.49 -8.81
N VAL A 291 -17.73 -2.84 -7.97
CA VAL A 291 -17.94 -2.24 -6.65
C VAL A 291 -18.04 -3.31 -5.59
N ASP A 292 -17.24 -3.20 -4.53
CA ASP A 292 -17.20 -4.19 -3.44
C ASP A 292 -17.93 -3.74 -2.17
N GLY A 293 -18.55 -2.55 -2.20
CA GLY A 293 -19.33 -2.00 -1.09
C GLY A 293 -19.63 -0.51 -1.25
N ILE A 294 -19.91 0.12 -0.13
CA ILE A 294 -19.99 1.58 0.00
C ILE A 294 -18.95 2.07 1.01
N VAL A 295 -18.55 3.33 0.87
CA VAL A 295 -17.75 4.07 1.84
C VAL A 295 -18.63 5.15 2.46
N ILE A 296 -18.66 5.20 3.78
CA ILE A 296 -19.38 6.19 4.58
C ILE A 296 -18.33 7.08 5.23
N LYS A 297 -18.45 8.41 5.05
CA LYS A 297 -17.55 9.42 5.63
C LYS A 297 -18.37 10.44 6.41
N ILE A 298 -17.88 10.91 7.55
CA ILE A 298 -18.45 12.09 8.22
C ILE A 298 -18.29 13.30 7.30
N ASN A 299 -19.37 14.04 7.06
CA ASN A 299 -19.37 15.12 6.07
C ASN A 299 -18.55 16.32 6.51
N LYS A 300 -18.64 16.76 7.77
CA LYS A 300 -17.95 17.97 8.25
C LYS A 300 -16.45 17.71 8.45
N LEU A 301 -15.59 18.47 7.78
CA LEU A 301 -14.13 18.22 7.79
C LEU A 301 -13.49 18.51 9.15
N SER A 302 -14.00 19.48 9.91
CA SER A 302 -13.53 19.72 11.28
C SER A 302 -13.83 18.56 12.23
N GLN A 303 -14.95 17.86 12.04
CA GLN A 303 -15.27 16.64 12.78
C GLN A 303 -14.32 15.49 12.39
N GLN A 304 -13.96 15.36 11.11
CA GLN A 304 -12.95 14.39 10.66
C GLN A 304 -11.60 14.63 11.33
N GLN A 305 -11.14 15.90 11.40
CA GLN A 305 -9.89 16.28 12.05
C GLN A 305 -9.90 15.93 13.55
N LEU A 306 -11.00 16.22 14.25
CA LEU A 306 -11.15 15.91 15.68
C LEU A 306 -11.15 14.39 15.96
N LEU A 307 -11.82 13.62 15.12
CA LEU A 307 -11.85 12.15 15.22
C LEU A 307 -10.49 11.53 14.89
N GLY A 308 -9.74 12.12 13.97
CA GLY A 308 -8.41 11.68 13.56
C GLY A 308 -8.37 10.26 12.99
N ALA A 309 -7.24 9.58 13.19
CA ALA A 309 -7.00 8.22 12.71
C ALA A 309 -6.29 7.38 13.76
N ASN A 310 -6.40 6.05 13.65
CA ASN A 310 -5.45 5.15 14.29
C ASN A 310 -4.27 4.86 13.33
N ALA A 311 -3.38 3.94 13.70
CA ALA A 311 -2.19 3.61 12.90
C ALA A 311 -2.50 3.15 11.45
N LYS A 312 -3.73 2.72 11.17
CA LYS A 312 -4.11 2.10 9.89
C LYS A 312 -5.36 2.68 9.23
N PHE A 313 -6.31 3.21 10.00
CA PHE A 313 -7.65 3.58 9.56
C PHE A 313 -8.07 4.96 10.11
N PRO A 314 -8.72 5.81 9.30
CA PRO A 314 -9.41 7.00 9.80
C PRO A 314 -10.57 6.57 10.70
N ARG A 315 -10.83 7.31 11.78
CA ARG A 315 -11.96 7.01 12.69
C ARG A 315 -13.28 7.57 12.17
N TRP A 316 -13.21 8.49 11.21
CA TRP A 316 -14.35 9.21 10.63
C TRP A 316 -14.91 8.58 9.34
N ALA A 317 -14.35 7.45 8.89
CA ALA A 317 -14.86 6.74 7.73
C ALA A 317 -14.81 5.22 7.91
N ILE A 318 -15.79 4.54 7.33
CA ILE A 318 -15.91 3.08 7.33
C ILE A 318 -16.37 2.59 5.96
N CYS A 319 -15.91 1.40 5.57
CA CYS A 319 -16.42 0.69 4.41
C CYS A 319 -17.41 -0.40 4.86
N CYS A 320 -18.62 -0.38 4.30
CA CYS A 320 -19.55 -1.50 4.39
C CYS A 320 -19.51 -2.30 3.09
N LYS A 321 -18.88 -3.47 3.13
CA LYS A 321 -18.74 -4.35 1.97
C LYS A 321 -20.06 -5.05 1.68
N PHE A 322 -20.36 -5.18 0.39
CA PHE A 322 -21.43 -6.07 -0.01
C PHE A 322 -21.05 -7.52 0.32
N PRO A 323 -22.02 -8.38 0.66
CA PRO A 323 -21.75 -9.79 0.92
C PRO A 323 -21.09 -10.43 -0.29
N ALA A 324 -20.19 -11.36 0.03
CA ALA A 324 -19.40 -12.11 -0.92
C ALA A 324 -20.28 -12.85 -1.94
N GLN A 325 -19.71 -13.07 -3.12
CA GLN A 325 -20.33 -13.97 -4.08
C GLN A 325 -20.01 -15.41 -3.67
N ASN A 326 -21.04 -16.25 -3.68
CA ASN A 326 -20.91 -17.67 -3.43
C ASN A 326 -20.89 -18.44 -4.75
N ALA A 327 -20.09 -19.49 -4.81
CA ALA A 327 -20.16 -20.47 -5.90
C ALA A 327 -20.05 -21.88 -5.35
N THR A 328 -20.64 -22.83 -6.05
CA THR A 328 -20.52 -24.25 -5.69
C THR A 328 -19.52 -24.93 -6.60
N THR A 329 -18.59 -25.70 -6.04
CA THR A 329 -17.65 -26.53 -6.81
C THR A 329 -17.35 -27.85 -6.10
N ARG A 330 -16.60 -28.75 -6.73
CA ARG A 330 -16.21 -30.06 -6.20
C ARG A 330 -14.76 -30.04 -5.71
N ILE A 331 -14.49 -30.66 -4.56
CA ILE A 331 -13.13 -30.96 -4.11
C ILE A 331 -12.61 -32.18 -4.88
N GLU A 332 -11.59 -32.00 -5.70
CA GLU A 332 -10.96 -33.09 -6.46
C GLU A 332 -9.89 -33.81 -5.64
N LYS A 333 -9.13 -33.06 -4.83
CA LYS A 333 -8.05 -33.60 -4.00
C LYS A 333 -7.78 -32.69 -2.81
N ILE A 334 -7.30 -33.25 -1.70
CA ILE A 334 -6.70 -32.46 -0.62
C ILE A 334 -5.20 -32.76 -0.59
N SER A 335 -4.38 -31.71 -0.61
CA SER A 335 -2.92 -31.79 -0.48
C SER A 335 -2.47 -31.14 0.82
N VAL A 336 -1.30 -31.51 1.33
CA VAL A 336 -0.75 -30.92 2.56
C VAL A 336 0.52 -30.13 2.22
N GLN A 337 0.49 -28.84 2.49
CA GLN A 337 1.65 -27.96 2.37
C GLN A 337 2.36 -27.84 3.71
N VAL A 338 3.69 -27.72 3.69
CA VAL A 338 4.50 -27.52 4.90
C VAL A 338 5.00 -26.08 4.89
N SER A 339 4.59 -25.30 5.89
CA SER A 339 4.99 -23.90 6.03
C SER A 339 6.46 -23.74 6.45
N ARG A 340 6.96 -22.50 6.44
CA ARG A 340 8.30 -22.14 6.96
C ARG A 340 8.55 -22.59 8.42
N MET A 341 7.49 -22.67 9.23
CA MET A 341 7.53 -23.09 10.64
C MET A 341 7.22 -24.58 10.82
N GLY A 342 7.16 -25.34 9.72
CA GLY A 342 6.82 -26.76 9.76
C GLY A 342 5.33 -27.07 9.89
N VAL A 343 4.44 -26.08 10.06
CA VAL A 343 2.98 -26.31 10.11
C VAL A 343 2.50 -27.01 8.84
N LEU A 344 1.78 -28.12 9.01
CA LEU A 344 1.08 -28.84 7.95
C LEU A 344 -0.28 -28.16 7.71
N THR A 345 -0.42 -27.53 6.54
CA THR A 345 -1.65 -26.83 6.14
C THR A 345 -2.33 -27.62 5.02
N PRO A 346 -3.55 -28.13 5.25
CA PRO A 346 -4.32 -28.79 4.21
C PRO A 346 -4.90 -27.76 3.21
N VAL A 347 -4.82 -28.10 1.93
CA VAL A 347 -5.28 -27.27 0.80
C VAL A 347 -6.14 -28.12 -0.12
N ALA A 348 -7.38 -27.68 -0.32
CA ALA A 348 -8.31 -28.29 -1.27
C ALA A 348 -7.96 -27.85 -2.69
N HIS A 349 -7.80 -28.82 -3.59
CA HIS A 349 -7.78 -28.67 -5.04
C HIS A 349 -9.22 -28.82 -5.52
N LEU A 350 -9.69 -27.81 -6.21
CA LEU A 350 -11.09 -27.65 -6.58
C LEU A 350 -11.23 -27.76 -8.08
N HIS A 351 -12.36 -28.33 -8.50
CA HIS A 351 -12.78 -28.19 -9.89
C HIS A 351 -12.88 -26.69 -10.22
N PRO A 352 -12.28 -26.21 -11.33
CA PRO A 352 -12.23 -24.78 -11.61
C PRO A 352 -13.62 -24.14 -11.61
N VAL A 353 -13.81 -23.10 -10.80
CA VAL A 353 -15.09 -22.39 -10.67
C VAL A 353 -14.88 -20.88 -10.69
N SER A 354 -15.75 -20.14 -11.38
CA SER A 354 -15.70 -18.68 -11.39
C SER A 354 -16.44 -18.09 -10.20
N VAL A 355 -15.77 -17.27 -9.39
CA VAL A 355 -16.37 -16.55 -8.24
C VAL A 355 -15.83 -15.13 -8.21
N GLY A 356 -16.69 -14.11 -8.35
CA GLY A 356 -16.23 -12.72 -8.38
C GLY A 356 -15.21 -12.45 -9.48
N GLY A 357 -15.49 -12.93 -10.70
CA GLY A 357 -14.66 -12.70 -11.89
C GLY A 357 -13.39 -13.56 -12.01
N ALA A 358 -12.86 -14.15 -10.92
CA ALA A 358 -11.67 -15.01 -11.02
C ALA A 358 -12.02 -16.50 -10.95
N THR A 359 -11.24 -17.30 -11.67
CA THR A 359 -11.28 -18.76 -11.61
C THR A 359 -10.53 -19.25 -10.38
N ILE A 360 -11.26 -19.88 -9.46
CA ILE A 360 -10.72 -20.48 -8.25
C ILE A 360 -10.46 -21.97 -8.50
N THR A 361 -9.24 -22.40 -8.23
CA THR A 361 -8.79 -23.80 -8.35
C THR A 361 -8.29 -24.38 -7.03
N HIS A 362 -8.06 -23.53 -6.02
CA HIS A 362 -7.55 -23.96 -4.72
C HIS A 362 -8.21 -23.16 -3.58
N ALA A 363 -8.40 -23.79 -2.42
CA ALA A 363 -8.81 -23.13 -1.19
C ALA A 363 -8.07 -23.72 0.03
N THR A 364 -7.71 -22.86 0.99
CA THR A 364 -7.13 -23.32 2.26
C THR A 364 -8.21 -23.97 3.12
N LEU A 365 -7.86 -25.07 3.78
CA LEU A 365 -8.71 -25.75 4.77
C LEU A 365 -8.32 -25.38 6.21
N HIS A 366 -7.39 -24.43 6.38
CA HIS A 366 -6.86 -23.95 7.66
C HIS A 366 -6.08 -25.00 8.46
N ASN A 367 -6.75 -26.01 9.02
CA ASN A 367 -6.16 -27.06 9.85
C ASN A 367 -7.08 -28.30 9.89
N GLU A 368 -6.60 -29.38 10.51
CA GLU A 368 -7.34 -30.65 10.63
C GLU A 368 -8.64 -30.49 11.43
N GLN A 369 -8.66 -29.67 12.47
CA GLN A 369 -9.85 -29.43 13.28
C GLN A 369 -10.98 -28.79 12.45
N GLU A 370 -10.65 -27.84 11.57
CA GLU A 370 -11.63 -27.19 10.69
C GLU A 370 -12.20 -28.16 9.64
N ILE A 371 -11.38 -29.09 9.14
CA ILE A 371 -11.82 -30.18 8.25
C ILE A 371 -12.85 -31.05 8.97
N HIS A 372 -12.56 -31.47 10.19
CA HIS A 372 -13.49 -32.30 10.98
C HIS A 372 -14.75 -31.53 11.36
N ARG A 373 -14.63 -30.26 11.78
CA ARG A 373 -15.75 -29.41 12.16
C ARG A 373 -16.76 -29.22 11.02
N LYS A 374 -16.28 -29.09 9.79
CA LYS A 374 -17.10 -28.94 8.58
C LYS A 374 -17.38 -30.26 7.86
N ASP A 375 -16.87 -31.38 8.37
CA ASP A 375 -16.91 -32.71 7.75
C ASP A 375 -16.47 -32.68 6.26
N ILE A 376 -15.35 -32.02 5.97
CA ILE A 376 -14.86 -31.85 4.59
C ILE A 376 -14.17 -33.14 4.13
N ARG A 377 -14.58 -33.67 2.96
CA ARG A 377 -14.02 -34.88 2.37
C ARG A 377 -13.62 -34.68 0.92
N VAL A 378 -12.69 -35.51 0.44
CA VAL A 378 -12.34 -35.52 -0.99
C VAL A 378 -13.54 -36.01 -1.79
N GLY A 379 -13.92 -35.30 -2.85
CA GLY A 379 -15.09 -35.59 -3.66
C GLY A 379 -16.33 -34.75 -3.32
N ASP A 380 -16.35 -34.05 -2.18
CA ASP A 380 -17.48 -33.24 -1.75
C ASP A 380 -17.78 -32.07 -2.70
N PHE A 381 -19.07 -31.73 -2.80
CA PHE A 381 -19.49 -30.42 -3.31
C PHE A 381 -19.47 -29.42 -2.16
N VAL A 382 -18.83 -28.28 -2.40
CA VAL A 382 -18.63 -27.22 -1.40
C VAL A 382 -19.06 -25.87 -1.93
N VAL A 383 -19.58 -25.05 -1.03
CA VAL A 383 -19.84 -23.65 -1.29
C VAL A 383 -18.58 -22.85 -0.94
N LEU A 384 -18.02 -22.21 -1.94
CA LEU A 384 -16.97 -21.21 -1.80
C LEU A 384 -17.59 -19.84 -1.61
N GLU A 385 -16.98 -19.09 -0.72
CA GLU A 385 -17.25 -17.68 -0.53
C GLU A 385 -16.01 -16.88 -0.89
N ARG A 386 -16.19 -15.81 -1.68
CA ARG A 386 -15.14 -14.84 -1.98
C ARG A 386 -15.64 -13.41 -1.80
N SER A 387 -15.02 -12.67 -0.88
CA SER A 387 -15.25 -11.23 -0.67
C SER A 387 -14.18 -10.41 -1.39
N GLY A 388 -14.49 -9.81 -2.54
CA GLY A 388 -13.53 -9.04 -3.34
C GLY A 388 -12.28 -9.87 -3.70
N ASP A 389 -11.09 -9.30 -3.53
CA ASP A 389 -9.80 -9.96 -3.81
C ASP A 389 -9.20 -10.79 -2.64
N VAL A 390 -10.03 -11.18 -1.67
CA VAL A 390 -9.57 -12.00 -0.53
C VAL A 390 -9.49 -13.49 -0.93
N ILE A 391 -8.60 -14.25 -0.27
CA ILE A 391 -8.44 -15.70 -0.42
C ILE A 391 -9.81 -16.39 -0.24
N PRO A 392 -10.25 -17.22 -1.20
CA PRO A 392 -11.54 -17.90 -1.14
C PRO A 392 -11.58 -18.90 0.02
N LYS A 393 -12.73 -19.02 0.66
CA LYS A 393 -12.95 -19.92 1.80
C LYS A 393 -14.08 -20.88 1.50
N ILE A 394 -13.94 -22.13 1.95
CA ILE A 394 -15.05 -23.08 1.97
C ILE A 394 -15.91 -22.75 3.19
N VAL A 395 -17.15 -22.32 2.94
CA VAL A 395 -18.10 -21.95 4.01
C VAL A 395 -19.00 -23.11 4.40
N GLN A 396 -19.35 -23.97 3.44
CA GLN A 396 -20.28 -25.06 3.64
C GLN A 396 -19.95 -26.27 2.75
N VAL A 397 -20.15 -27.46 3.29
CA VAL A 397 -20.18 -28.73 2.54
C VAL A 397 -21.63 -29.09 2.25
N LEU A 398 -21.93 -29.43 1.00
CA LEU A 398 -23.25 -29.86 0.56
C LEU A 398 -23.39 -31.37 0.75
N THR A 399 -23.56 -31.79 2.02
CA THR A 399 -23.60 -33.21 2.42
C THR A 399 -24.71 -33.99 1.72
N GLU A 400 -25.82 -33.34 1.37
CA GLU A 400 -26.95 -33.90 0.63
C GLU A 400 -26.61 -34.30 -0.81
N ARG A 401 -25.48 -33.82 -1.36
CA ARG A 401 -25.01 -34.19 -2.70
C ARG A 401 -24.06 -35.39 -2.72
N ARG A 402 -23.78 -35.98 -1.55
CA ARG A 402 -22.95 -37.19 -1.46
C ARG A 402 -23.73 -38.38 -2.04
N LYS A 403 -23.24 -38.91 -3.15
CA LYS A 403 -23.82 -40.11 -3.79
C LYS A 403 -23.25 -41.41 -3.22
N GLU A 404 -22.12 -41.32 -2.54
CA GLU A 404 -21.36 -42.45 -1.99
C GLU A 404 -20.73 -42.06 -0.65
N GLU A 405 -20.31 -43.06 0.11
CA GLU A 405 -19.61 -42.84 1.37
C GLU A 405 -18.17 -42.39 1.08
N LEU A 406 -17.88 -41.11 1.34
CA LEU A 406 -16.56 -40.53 1.15
C LEU A 406 -15.70 -40.76 2.40
N GLY A 407 -14.40 -41.05 2.21
CA GLY A 407 -13.47 -41.24 3.33
C GLY A 407 -13.20 -39.95 4.12
N VAL A 408 -13.05 -40.07 5.43
CA VAL A 408 -12.64 -38.95 6.31
C VAL A 408 -11.18 -38.60 6.01
N PHE A 409 -10.90 -37.32 5.81
CA PHE A 409 -9.53 -36.85 5.64
C PHE A 409 -8.84 -36.64 6.99
N SER A 410 -7.60 -37.08 7.10
CA SER A 410 -6.71 -36.80 8.22
C SER A 410 -5.34 -36.39 7.69
N LEU A 411 -4.65 -35.52 8.43
CA LEU A 411 -3.27 -35.16 8.12
C LEU A 411 -2.36 -36.40 8.25
N PRO A 412 -1.25 -36.45 7.49
CA PRO A 412 -0.31 -37.55 7.57
C PRO A 412 0.51 -37.52 8.87
N ASP A 413 0.85 -38.69 9.42
CA ASP A 413 1.71 -38.83 10.60
C ASP A 413 3.20 -38.57 10.31
N PHE A 414 3.54 -38.53 9.03
CA PHE A 414 4.88 -38.20 8.55
C PHE A 414 4.82 -36.99 7.62
N CYS A 415 5.80 -36.11 7.75
CA CYS A 415 5.89 -34.91 6.93
C CYS A 415 5.96 -35.29 5.43
N PRO A 416 5.08 -34.76 4.56
CA PRO A 416 5.05 -35.13 3.14
C PRO A 416 6.30 -34.67 2.35
N SER A 417 7.14 -33.83 2.95
CA SER A 417 8.38 -33.36 2.32
C SER A 417 9.63 -34.11 2.78
N CYS A 418 9.78 -34.38 4.07
CA CYS A 418 11.01 -34.98 4.62
C CYS A 418 10.79 -36.34 5.29
N HIS A 419 9.55 -36.83 5.33
CA HIS A 419 9.15 -38.10 5.96
C HIS A 419 9.50 -38.24 7.44
N SER A 420 9.90 -37.15 8.12
CA SER A 420 10.07 -37.15 9.57
C SER A 420 8.70 -37.19 10.28
N PRO A 421 8.60 -37.83 11.47
CA PRO A 421 7.39 -37.81 12.28
C PRO A 421 6.92 -36.37 12.56
N VAL A 422 5.60 -36.15 12.54
CA VAL A 422 5.00 -34.85 12.87
C VAL A 422 4.62 -34.79 14.35
N ASP A 423 4.75 -33.61 14.94
CA ASP A 423 4.30 -33.30 16.29
C ASP A 423 2.80 -33.00 16.28
N ARG A 424 2.05 -33.75 17.10
CA ARG A 424 0.60 -33.66 17.30
C ARG A 424 0.23 -33.40 18.77
N THR A 425 1.15 -32.87 19.58
CA THR A 425 0.88 -32.59 21.01
C THR A 425 -0.41 -31.79 21.22
N GLU A 426 -1.27 -32.22 22.16
CA GLU A 426 -2.59 -31.61 22.43
C GLU A 426 -2.53 -30.11 22.77
N ILE A 427 -1.36 -29.64 23.21
CA ILE A 427 -1.08 -28.23 23.56
C ILE A 427 -0.99 -27.34 22.30
N GLN A 428 -0.71 -27.91 21.12
CA GLN A 428 -0.59 -27.18 19.86
C GLN A 428 -1.80 -27.40 18.96
N VAL A 429 -2.51 -26.32 18.61
CA VAL A 429 -3.65 -26.35 17.66
C VAL A 429 -3.24 -26.79 16.24
N ALA A 430 -1.95 -26.73 15.91
CA ALA A 430 -1.44 -27.00 14.56
C ALA A 430 -0.41 -28.15 14.57
N VAL A 431 -0.62 -29.14 13.70
CA VAL A 431 0.32 -30.25 13.45
C VAL A 431 1.56 -29.75 12.73
N ARG A 432 2.77 -30.15 13.18
CA ARG A 432 4.04 -29.58 12.68
C ARG A 432 5.12 -30.62 12.40
N CYS A 433 5.90 -30.36 11.36
CA CYS A 433 7.19 -31.00 11.14
C CYS A 433 8.27 -30.29 11.97
N LEU A 434 8.90 -31.01 12.92
CA LEU A 434 9.97 -30.46 13.76
C LEU A 434 11.37 -30.56 13.12
N ASN A 435 11.48 -31.25 11.97
CA ASN A 435 12.75 -31.38 11.28
C ASN A 435 13.17 -30.05 10.65
N THR A 436 14.14 -29.36 11.26
CA THR A 436 14.68 -28.07 10.80
C THR A 436 15.37 -28.16 9.44
N ALA A 437 15.85 -29.35 9.06
CA ALA A 437 16.44 -29.66 7.76
C ALA A 437 15.40 -30.03 6.69
N CYS A 438 14.10 -29.93 6.99
CA CYS A 438 13.03 -30.22 6.03
C CYS A 438 13.15 -29.33 4.77
N PRO A 439 13.23 -29.91 3.56
CA PRO A 439 13.35 -29.15 2.32
C PRO A 439 12.20 -28.17 2.08
N ALA A 440 10.95 -28.55 2.40
CA ALA A 440 9.82 -27.64 2.26
C ALA A 440 9.93 -26.42 3.18
N GLN A 441 10.38 -26.60 4.43
CA GLN A 441 10.59 -25.45 5.32
C GLN A 441 11.72 -24.55 4.80
N MET A 442 12.79 -25.14 4.29
CA MET A 442 13.91 -24.41 3.69
C MET A 442 13.47 -23.57 2.49
N LYS A 443 12.74 -24.17 1.55
CA LYS A 443 12.14 -23.47 0.40
C LYS A 443 11.29 -22.29 0.86
N GLN A 444 10.40 -22.50 1.83
CA GLN A 444 9.54 -21.44 2.35
C GLN A 444 10.31 -20.34 3.09
N ARG A 445 11.39 -20.67 3.81
CA ARG A 445 12.27 -19.68 4.43
C ARG A 445 12.99 -18.81 3.40
N ILE A 446 13.49 -19.42 2.31
CA ILE A 446 14.16 -18.69 1.22
C ILE A 446 13.15 -17.81 0.47
N ILE A 447 11.95 -18.31 0.16
CA ILE A 447 10.88 -17.53 -0.47
C ILE A 447 10.49 -16.33 0.41
N HIS A 448 10.34 -16.55 1.71
CA HIS A 448 10.04 -15.49 2.68
C HIS A 448 11.16 -14.44 2.73
N PHE A 449 12.42 -14.88 2.80
CA PHE A 449 13.58 -14.00 2.80
C PHE A 449 13.66 -13.15 1.53
N ALA A 450 13.40 -13.74 0.37
CA ALA A 450 13.39 -13.08 -0.93
C ALA A 450 12.19 -12.14 -1.17
N SER A 451 11.14 -12.28 -0.35
CA SER A 451 9.87 -11.58 -0.57
C SER A 451 10.01 -10.07 -0.55
N ARG A 452 9.06 -9.38 -1.22
CA ARG A 452 9.03 -7.92 -1.28
C ARG A 452 9.13 -7.30 0.11
N PRO A 453 8.39 -7.67 1.16
CA PRO A 453 8.52 -7.00 2.46
C PRO A 453 9.84 -7.29 3.20
N ALA A 454 10.58 -8.33 2.82
CA ALA A 454 11.89 -8.70 3.37
C ALA A 454 13.03 -8.15 2.48
N MET A 455 13.86 -9.02 1.89
CA MET A 455 15.06 -8.63 1.14
C MET A 455 14.80 -8.30 -0.33
N GLU A 456 13.55 -8.26 -0.79
CA GLU A 456 13.15 -7.72 -2.09
C GLU A 456 14.01 -8.24 -3.27
N ILE A 457 14.24 -9.55 -3.30
CA ILE A 457 15.06 -10.21 -4.33
C ILE A 457 14.15 -10.56 -5.51
N GLU A 458 14.03 -9.63 -6.44
CA GLU A 458 13.29 -9.80 -7.67
C GLU A 458 13.86 -10.93 -8.54
N GLY A 459 12.96 -11.70 -9.14
CA GLY A 459 13.33 -12.86 -9.96
C GLY A 459 13.60 -14.14 -9.16
N LEU A 460 13.59 -14.12 -7.83
CA LEU A 460 13.73 -15.32 -6.98
C LEU A 460 12.35 -15.86 -6.53
N GLY A 461 11.51 -16.23 -7.50
CA GLY A 461 10.17 -16.77 -7.23
C GLY A 461 10.16 -18.26 -6.77
N PRO A 462 9.02 -18.78 -6.29
CA PRO A 462 8.90 -20.13 -5.74
C PRO A 462 9.48 -21.24 -6.64
N ARG A 463 9.18 -21.19 -7.95
CA ARG A 463 9.68 -22.18 -8.92
C ARG A 463 11.21 -22.20 -9.01
N ILE A 464 11.87 -21.04 -8.92
CA ILE A 464 13.33 -20.95 -8.99
C ILE A 464 13.94 -21.42 -7.67
N VAL A 465 13.33 -21.06 -6.54
CA VAL A 465 13.74 -21.58 -5.24
C VAL A 465 13.62 -23.10 -5.19
N ASP A 466 12.54 -23.67 -5.73
CA ASP A 466 12.37 -25.12 -5.87
C ASP A 466 13.53 -25.73 -6.65
N GLN A 467 13.80 -25.24 -7.87
CA GLN A 467 14.91 -25.73 -8.70
C GLN A 467 16.27 -25.66 -7.98
N LEU A 468 16.56 -24.55 -7.30
CA LEU A 468 17.84 -24.33 -6.62
C LEU A 468 18.00 -25.22 -5.38
N VAL A 469 16.94 -25.40 -4.60
CA VAL A 469 16.97 -26.27 -3.42
C VAL A 469 16.99 -27.75 -3.83
N ASP A 470 16.19 -28.13 -4.83
CA ASP A 470 16.13 -29.52 -5.31
C ASP A 470 17.43 -29.96 -5.99
N ALA A 471 18.14 -29.03 -6.64
CA ALA A 471 19.50 -29.26 -7.15
C ALA A 471 20.59 -29.23 -6.05
N GLY A 472 20.22 -28.98 -4.78
CA GLY A 472 21.14 -28.92 -3.64
C GLY A 472 22.07 -27.70 -3.64
N ILE A 473 21.80 -26.69 -4.48
CA ILE A 473 22.59 -25.46 -4.61
C ILE A 473 22.34 -24.54 -3.41
N LEU A 474 21.09 -24.45 -2.95
CA LEU A 474 20.72 -23.66 -1.78
C LEU A 474 20.32 -24.57 -0.61
N ARG A 475 20.90 -24.31 0.56
CA ARG A 475 20.58 -24.96 1.84
C ARG A 475 20.11 -23.97 2.91
N THR A 476 20.50 -22.71 2.76
CA THR A 476 20.24 -21.60 3.68
C THR A 476 20.10 -20.31 2.89
N THR A 477 19.54 -19.27 3.52
CA THR A 477 19.42 -17.94 2.88
C THR A 477 20.79 -17.32 2.60
N ALA A 478 21.83 -17.65 3.38
CA ALA A 478 23.18 -17.16 3.13
C ALA A 478 23.82 -17.70 1.85
N ASP A 479 23.40 -18.87 1.35
CA ASP A 479 23.94 -19.46 0.12
C ASP A 479 23.59 -18.63 -1.12
N LEU A 480 22.53 -17.80 -1.04
CA LEU A 480 22.14 -16.88 -2.12
C LEU A 480 23.29 -15.95 -2.52
N TYR A 481 24.05 -15.47 -1.54
CA TYR A 481 25.13 -14.52 -1.73
C TYR A 481 26.44 -15.17 -2.18
N GLN A 482 26.43 -16.48 -2.44
CA GLN A 482 27.54 -17.25 -3.00
C GLN A 482 27.21 -17.78 -4.40
N LEU A 483 26.05 -17.43 -4.96
CA LEU A 483 25.65 -17.87 -6.29
C LEU A 483 26.51 -17.23 -7.38
N HIS A 484 26.90 -18.05 -8.35
CA HIS A 484 27.63 -17.62 -9.53
C HIS A 484 26.81 -17.82 -10.80
N LYS A 485 27.10 -17.00 -11.81
CA LYS A 485 26.39 -17.02 -13.09
C LYS A 485 26.44 -18.39 -13.76
N ASP A 486 27.60 -19.06 -13.71
CA ASP A 486 27.79 -20.38 -14.32
C ASP A 486 26.93 -21.47 -13.68
N THR A 487 26.65 -21.36 -12.38
CA THR A 487 25.74 -22.28 -11.68
C THR A 487 24.30 -22.10 -12.16
N LEU A 488 23.86 -20.84 -12.34
CA LEU A 488 22.51 -20.53 -12.80
C LEU A 488 22.29 -20.95 -14.26
N LEU A 489 23.30 -20.77 -15.13
CA LEU A 489 23.22 -21.14 -16.54
C LEU A 489 23.04 -22.65 -16.79
N LYS A 490 23.36 -23.50 -15.80
CA LYS A 490 23.13 -24.95 -15.87
C LYS A 490 21.68 -25.34 -15.59
N LEU A 491 20.85 -24.42 -15.10
CA LEU A 491 19.45 -24.68 -14.78
C LEU A 491 18.55 -24.45 -15.99
N GLU A 492 17.55 -25.32 -16.14
CA GLU A 492 16.56 -25.20 -17.20
C GLU A 492 15.76 -23.89 -17.07
N GLY A 493 15.70 -23.12 -18.16
CA GLY A 493 14.99 -21.84 -18.21
C GLY A 493 15.78 -20.62 -17.68
N PHE A 494 17.10 -20.74 -17.52
CA PHE A 494 18.01 -19.63 -17.20
C PHE A 494 18.83 -19.18 -18.41
N ALA A 495 18.40 -18.08 -19.04
CA ALA A 495 19.21 -17.37 -20.02
C ALA A 495 20.20 -16.40 -19.32
N SER A 496 21.31 -16.06 -20.00
CA SER A 496 22.36 -15.15 -19.49
C SER A 496 21.83 -13.84 -18.90
N LYS A 497 20.82 -13.23 -19.55
CA LYS A 497 20.17 -12.01 -19.05
C LYS A 497 19.43 -12.24 -17.73
N LYS A 498 18.64 -13.31 -17.63
CA LYS A 498 17.87 -13.66 -16.42
C LYS A 498 18.80 -13.97 -15.24
N ALA A 499 19.89 -14.71 -15.48
CA ALA A 499 20.90 -14.99 -14.47
C ALA A 499 21.57 -13.69 -13.96
N THR A 500 21.92 -12.78 -14.87
CA THR A 500 22.54 -11.48 -14.53
C THR A 500 21.57 -10.62 -13.69
N ASN A 501 20.30 -10.52 -14.10
CA ASN A 501 19.29 -9.76 -13.36
C ASN A 501 19.08 -10.30 -11.94
N LEU A 502 19.02 -11.63 -11.77
CA LEU A 502 18.87 -12.24 -10.45
C LEU A 502 20.08 -11.94 -9.55
N LEU A 503 21.30 -12.12 -10.06
CA LEU A 503 22.52 -11.81 -9.31
C LEU A 503 22.60 -10.34 -8.93
N GLN A 504 22.22 -9.44 -9.84
CA GLN A 504 22.14 -8.01 -9.56
C GLN A 504 21.13 -7.70 -8.45
N SER A 505 19.97 -8.36 -8.46
CA SER A 505 18.96 -8.18 -7.41
C SER A 505 19.45 -8.70 -6.06
N ILE A 506 20.15 -9.84 -6.03
CA ILE A 506 20.80 -10.38 -4.82
C ILE A 506 21.84 -9.39 -4.28
N GLU A 507 22.73 -8.85 -5.13
CA GLU A 507 23.72 -7.85 -4.71
C GLU A 507 23.05 -6.57 -4.19
N THR A 508 22.03 -6.08 -4.88
CA THR A 508 21.27 -4.89 -4.45
C THR A 508 20.58 -5.11 -3.10
N SER A 509 20.12 -6.33 -2.82
CA SER A 509 19.47 -6.67 -1.54
C SER A 509 20.39 -6.45 -0.33
N LYS A 510 21.72 -6.49 -0.50
CA LYS A 510 22.67 -6.24 0.58
C LYS A 510 22.51 -4.85 1.20
N LEU A 511 22.03 -3.87 0.41
CA LEU A 511 21.83 -2.48 0.84
C LEU A 511 20.49 -2.25 1.54
N ILE A 512 19.67 -3.28 1.69
CA ILE A 512 18.37 -3.16 2.35
C ILE A 512 18.56 -2.95 3.85
N ARG A 513 17.68 -2.13 4.44
CA ARG A 513 17.72 -1.80 5.87
C ARG A 513 17.66 -3.05 6.76
N PRO A 514 18.36 -3.06 7.91
CA PRO A 514 18.41 -4.23 8.78
C PRO A 514 17.05 -4.68 9.35
N ASP A 515 16.05 -3.79 9.44
CA ASP A 515 14.70 -4.17 9.92
C ASP A 515 14.04 -5.21 9.01
N ARG A 516 14.26 -5.10 7.70
CA ARG A 516 13.76 -6.06 6.72
C ARG A 516 14.57 -7.35 6.71
N LEU A 517 15.86 -7.29 7.06
CA LEU A 517 16.67 -8.47 7.30
C LEU A 517 16.13 -9.27 8.50
N ILE A 518 15.86 -8.63 9.64
CA ILE A 518 15.25 -9.28 10.81
C ILE A 518 13.92 -9.94 10.44
N PHE A 519 13.06 -9.22 9.72
CA PHE A 519 11.82 -9.79 9.23
C PHE A 519 12.07 -11.01 8.32
N GLY A 520 13.04 -10.92 7.42
CA GLY A 520 13.46 -11.99 6.49
C GLY A 520 14.03 -13.24 7.18
N LEU A 521 14.64 -13.11 8.36
CA LEU A 521 15.13 -14.26 9.15
C LEU A 521 13.99 -15.19 9.59
N GLY A 522 12.76 -14.68 9.64
CA GLY A 522 11.58 -15.49 9.97
C GLY A 522 11.51 -15.92 11.43
N ILE A 523 11.98 -15.07 12.35
CA ILE A 523 11.88 -15.30 13.80
C ILE A 523 10.40 -15.47 14.19
N PRO A 524 10.04 -16.49 15.00
CA PRO A 524 8.65 -16.70 15.41
C PRO A 524 8.03 -15.45 16.03
N TYR A 525 6.78 -15.14 15.65
CA TYR A 525 6.01 -13.97 16.09
C TYR A 525 6.56 -12.58 15.72
N VAL A 526 7.75 -12.49 15.12
CA VAL A 526 8.34 -11.23 14.66
C VAL A 526 7.81 -10.87 13.27
N GLY A 527 6.77 -10.05 13.23
CA GLY A 527 6.27 -9.42 12.00
C GLY A 527 7.08 -8.19 11.58
N GLN A 528 6.75 -7.61 10.41
CA GLN A 528 7.47 -6.45 9.87
C GLN A 528 7.49 -5.25 10.84
N THR A 529 6.36 -4.96 11.48
CA THR A 529 6.26 -3.88 12.47
C THR A 529 7.17 -4.13 13.66
N VAL A 530 7.18 -5.35 14.19
CA VAL A 530 8.00 -5.73 15.34
C VAL A 530 9.49 -5.67 14.99
N ALA A 531 9.87 -6.15 13.79
CA ALA A 531 11.24 -6.05 13.30
C ALA A 531 11.70 -4.58 13.18
N GLY A 532 10.80 -3.70 12.72
CA GLY A 532 11.01 -2.25 12.74
C GLY A 532 11.20 -1.70 14.15
N SER A 533 10.30 -2.01 15.09
CA SER A 533 10.40 -1.56 16.49
C SER A 533 11.70 -2.03 17.17
N LEU A 534 12.11 -3.28 16.93
CA LEU A 534 13.36 -3.83 17.43
C LEU A 534 14.56 -3.04 16.90
N MET A 535 14.63 -2.82 15.57
CA MET A 535 15.71 -2.02 14.99
C MET A 535 15.70 -0.56 15.41
N ASP A 536 14.52 0.04 15.56
CA ASP A 536 14.40 1.42 16.02
C ASP A 536 14.87 1.57 17.46
N SER A 537 14.69 0.55 18.29
CA SER A 537 15.10 0.57 19.71
C SER A 537 16.59 0.25 19.86
N PHE A 538 17.09 -0.82 19.25
CA PHE A 538 18.46 -1.32 19.46
C PHE A 538 19.49 -0.76 18.48
N LYS A 539 19.06 -0.29 17.30
CA LYS A 539 19.88 0.26 16.21
C LYS A 539 20.81 -0.71 15.49
N SER A 540 21.13 -1.89 16.04
CA SER A 540 21.84 -2.95 15.33
C SER A 540 21.32 -4.34 15.69
N ILE A 541 21.50 -5.29 14.77
CA ILE A 541 21.19 -6.71 15.01
C ILE A 541 22.09 -7.27 16.12
N ASP A 542 23.35 -6.83 16.21
CA ASP A 542 24.28 -7.30 17.25
C ASP A 542 23.76 -6.98 18.66
N ARG A 543 23.22 -5.77 18.86
CA ARG A 543 22.62 -5.40 20.14
C ARG A 543 21.34 -6.17 20.45
N ILE A 544 20.58 -6.55 19.43
CA ILE A 544 19.40 -7.41 19.61
C ILE A 544 19.83 -8.82 20.03
N MET A 545 20.94 -9.33 19.50
CA MET A 545 21.49 -10.63 19.90
C MET A 545 21.98 -10.66 21.34
N GLU A 546 22.43 -9.53 21.86
CA GLU A 546 22.92 -9.36 23.24
C GLU A 546 21.82 -8.93 24.24
N ALA A 547 20.62 -8.60 23.75
CA ALA A 547 19.53 -8.07 24.56
C ALA A 547 19.00 -9.09 25.57
N THR A 548 18.69 -8.61 26.78
CA THR A 548 18.02 -9.42 27.80
C THR A 548 16.51 -9.49 27.58
N MET A 549 15.81 -10.38 28.30
CA MET A 549 14.35 -10.44 28.29
C MET A 549 13.73 -9.08 28.65
N GLU A 550 14.26 -8.43 29.68
CA GLU A 550 13.79 -7.14 30.17
C GLU A 550 13.97 -6.04 29.11
N ASP A 551 15.11 -6.03 28.40
CA ASP A 551 15.36 -5.06 27.33
C ASP A 551 14.39 -5.22 26.15
N LEU A 552 14.07 -6.47 25.79
CA LEU A 552 13.17 -6.77 24.68
C LEU A 552 11.72 -6.39 25.00
N GLU A 553 11.25 -6.63 26.23
CA GLU A 553 9.88 -6.30 26.65
C GLU A 553 9.62 -4.79 26.75
N LEU A 554 10.67 -3.97 26.86
CA LEU A 554 10.55 -2.51 26.80
C LEU A 554 10.22 -1.99 25.39
N VAL A 555 10.35 -2.82 24.35
CA VAL A 555 10.07 -2.43 22.97
C VAL A 555 8.57 -2.47 22.69
N GLU A 556 8.03 -1.39 22.14
CA GLU A 556 6.62 -1.29 21.79
C GLU A 556 6.19 -2.41 20.82
N GLY A 557 5.21 -3.21 21.25
CA GLY A 557 4.69 -4.35 20.48
C GLY A 557 5.43 -5.66 20.72
N VAL A 558 6.45 -5.69 21.59
CA VAL A 558 7.15 -6.90 22.02
C VAL A 558 6.64 -7.29 23.41
N GLY A 559 5.91 -8.40 23.48
CA GLY A 559 5.55 -9.02 24.76
C GLY A 559 6.45 -10.23 25.05
N GLU A 560 6.27 -10.82 26.24
CA GLU A 560 7.03 -11.98 26.74
C GLU A 560 7.25 -13.08 25.70
N LYS A 561 6.21 -13.49 24.95
CA LYS A 561 6.32 -14.55 23.93
C LYS A 561 7.26 -14.19 22.77
N ILE A 562 7.25 -12.91 22.35
CA ILE A 562 8.09 -12.41 21.27
C ILE A 562 9.53 -12.30 21.78
N ALA A 563 9.73 -11.76 22.99
CA ALA A 563 11.04 -11.65 23.62
C ALA A 563 11.73 -13.03 23.73
N HIS A 564 11.03 -14.03 24.27
CA HIS A 564 11.53 -15.41 24.32
C HIS A 564 11.90 -15.95 22.94
N SER A 565 11.04 -15.74 21.93
CA SER A 565 11.31 -16.23 20.57
C SER A 565 12.52 -15.59 19.93
N VAL A 566 12.80 -14.32 20.24
CA VAL A 566 14.01 -13.61 19.77
C VAL A 566 15.26 -14.18 20.44
N ILE A 567 15.25 -14.34 21.76
CA ILE A 567 16.38 -14.92 22.51
C ILE A 567 16.64 -16.36 22.06
N ASP A 568 15.60 -17.19 22.02
CA ASP A 568 15.69 -18.59 21.59
C ASP A 568 16.29 -18.68 20.19
N PHE A 569 15.83 -17.84 19.26
CA PHE A 569 16.36 -17.82 17.90
C PHE A 569 17.86 -17.52 17.87
N PHE A 570 18.33 -16.50 18.59
CA PHE A 570 19.75 -16.10 18.59
C PHE A 570 20.64 -16.97 19.49
N SER A 571 20.07 -17.73 20.42
CA SER A 571 20.81 -18.70 21.22
C SER A 571 21.27 -19.93 20.43
N LEU A 572 20.57 -20.25 19.32
CA LEU A 572 20.87 -21.43 18.51
C LEU A 572 22.14 -21.21 17.65
N LYS A 573 23.14 -22.09 17.84
CA LYS A 573 24.41 -22.06 17.08
C LYS A 573 24.22 -22.04 15.56
N SER A 574 23.22 -22.75 15.04
CA SER A 574 22.91 -22.75 13.61
C SER A 574 22.51 -21.37 13.08
N ASN A 575 21.76 -20.61 13.88
CA ASN A 575 21.30 -19.28 13.54
C ASN A 575 22.43 -18.25 13.72
N GLN A 576 23.26 -18.39 14.76
CA GLN A 576 24.47 -17.57 14.91
C GLN A 576 25.43 -17.74 13.73
N ASN A 577 25.60 -18.97 13.23
CA ASN A 577 26.39 -19.23 12.03
C ASN A 577 25.74 -18.60 10.79
N LEU A 578 24.42 -18.74 10.62
CA LEU A 578 23.69 -18.08 9.53
C LEU A 578 23.92 -16.56 9.54
N ILE A 579 23.78 -15.92 10.70
CA ILE A 579 24.01 -14.49 10.90
C ILE A 579 25.44 -14.10 10.52
N THR A 580 26.43 -14.87 10.97
CA THR A 580 27.83 -14.62 10.64
C THR A 580 28.07 -14.69 9.14
N ARG A 581 27.50 -15.68 8.44
CA ARG A 581 27.62 -15.82 6.98
C ARG A 581 26.95 -14.67 6.23
N LEU A 582 25.78 -14.21 6.69
CA LEU A 582 25.09 -13.06 6.11
C LEU A 582 25.89 -11.76 6.32
N ARG A 583 26.52 -11.59 7.49
CA ARG A 583 27.41 -10.46 7.75
C ARG A 583 28.62 -10.47 6.80
N LEU A 584 29.27 -11.62 6.64
CA LEU A 584 30.41 -11.79 5.73
C LEU A 584 30.03 -11.57 4.26
N ALA A 585 28.78 -11.82 3.89
CA ALA A 585 28.25 -11.54 2.56
C ALA A 585 28.04 -10.02 2.29
N GLY A 586 28.19 -9.16 3.30
CA GLY A 586 28.09 -7.70 3.17
C GLY A 586 26.69 -7.14 3.39
N LEU A 587 25.79 -7.90 4.05
CA LEU A 587 24.48 -7.38 4.43
C LEU A 587 24.63 -6.35 5.55
N GLN A 588 23.66 -5.44 5.63
CA GLN A 588 23.61 -4.34 6.59
C GLN A 588 23.11 -4.83 7.95
N PHE A 589 23.85 -4.52 9.02
CA PHE A 589 23.53 -4.97 10.38
C PHE A 589 23.23 -3.82 11.34
N SER A 590 23.70 -2.62 11.03
CA SER A 590 23.43 -1.40 11.79
C SER A 590 22.59 -0.42 10.98
N ALA A 591 21.71 0.32 11.66
CA ALA A 591 21.00 1.45 11.06
C ALA A 591 21.95 2.58 10.60
N ASN A 592 23.19 2.58 11.08
CA ASN A 592 24.24 3.55 10.72
C ASN A 592 25.05 3.12 9.49
N ASP A 593 24.90 1.88 9.00
CA ASP A 593 25.70 1.35 7.88
C ASP A 593 25.18 1.84 6.51
N ILE A 594 24.07 2.59 6.48
CA ILE A 594 23.44 3.12 5.28
C ILE A 594 24.43 4.06 4.58
N PRO A 595 24.95 3.73 3.39
CA PRO A 595 25.66 4.70 2.57
C PRO A 595 24.66 5.79 2.22
N SER A 596 24.95 7.01 2.67
CA SER A 596 24.12 8.19 2.44
C SER A 596 23.95 8.42 0.93
N THR A 597 22.83 7.95 0.38
CA THR A 597 22.31 8.42 -0.89
C THR A 597 21.88 9.86 -0.69
N LYS A 598 22.74 10.79 -1.12
CA LYS A 598 22.51 12.23 -1.33
C LYS A 598 21.11 12.70 -0.92
N GLN A 599 20.90 12.92 0.38
CA GLN A 599 19.84 13.80 0.84
C GLN A 599 20.41 15.20 0.85
N TYR A 600 19.75 16.09 0.11
CA TYR A 600 19.97 17.53 0.17
C TYR A 600 19.96 17.97 1.65
N GLY A 601 20.96 18.76 2.02
CA GLY A 601 21.42 18.91 3.39
C GLY A 601 20.39 19.52 4.33
N ASN A 602 20.24 18.89 5.50
CA ASN A 602 19.95 19.59 6.74
C ASN A 602 21.09 19.25 7.71
N ARG A 603 22.01 20.21 7.92
CA ARG A 603 22.96 20.15 9.04
C ARG A 603 22.18 20.38 10.33
N GLY A 604 22.41 19.55 11.35
CA GLY A 604 21.64 19.58 12.59
C GLY A 604 21.94 20.83 13.43
N PHE A 605 20.96 21.71 13.62
CA PHE A 605 21.10 22.94 14.39
C PHE A 605 21.47 22.69 15.88
N PHE A 606 21.05 21.56 16.45
CA PHE A 606 21.33 21.16 17.83
C PHE A 606 22.55 20.24 17.96
N GLU A 607 23.37 20.11 16.93
CA GLU A 607 24.54 19.24 16.95
C GLU A 607 25.44 19.55 18.16
N GLY A 608 25.66 18.54 19.00
CA GLY A 608 26.46 18.64 20.24
C GLY A 608 25.75 19.23 21.46
N LYS A 609 24.51 19.72 21.33
CA LYS A 609 23.75 20.33 22.45
C LYS A 609 22.95 19.28 23.23
N THR A 610 22.85 19.45 24.54
CA THR A 610 22.13 18.57 25.48
C THR A 610 20.97 19.29 26.14
N PHE A 611 19.77 18.73 26.03
CA PHE A 611 18.54 19.29 26.56
C PHE A 611 17.97 18.44 27.70
N VAL A 612 17.24 19.07 28.63
CA VAL A 612 16.47 18.36 29.66
C VAL A 612 15.02 18.82 29.61
N LEU A 613 14.08 17.88 29.61
CA LEU A 613 12.65 18.16 29.62
C LEU A 613 12.09 18.01 31.04
N THR A 614 11.37 19.03 31.52
CA THR A 614 10.69 19.01 32.83
C THR A 614 9.29 19.64 32.73
N GLY A 615 8.37 19.26 33.63
CA GLY A 615 6.94 19.60 33.51
C GLY A 615 6.17 18.86 32.39
N LYS A 616 4.85 18.92 32.42
CA LYS A 616 3.98 18.36 31.36
C LYS A 616 3.90 19.36 30.21
N LEU A 617 4.15 18.91 29.00
CA LEU A 617 4.02 19.72 27.78
C LEU A 617 2.57 19.63 27.29
N ASP A 618 1.99 20.76 26.90
CA ASP A 618 0.56 20.92 26.56
C ASP A 618 0.28 20.68 25.08
N SER A 619 1.19 21.06 24.18
CA SER A 619 1.02 20.92 22.72
C SER A 619 1.62 19.62 22.17
N MET A 620 2.56 19.00 22.88
CA MET A 620 3.16 17.73 22.50
C MET A 620 3.57 16.88 23.70
N SER A 621 3.76 15.58 23.48
CA SER A 621 4.36 14.70 24.49
C SER A 621 5.87 14.96 24.63
N ARG A 622 6.45 14.68 25.80
CA ARG A 622 7.90 14.73 26.03
C ARG A 622 8.69 13.87 25.04
N SER A 623 8.10 12.77 24.55
CA SER A 623 8.74 11.91 23.55
C SER A 623 8.75 12.54 22.15
N GLN A 624 7.76 13.37 21.81
CA GLN A 624 7.74 14.18 20.58
C GLN A 624 8.76 15.31 20.66
N ALA A 625 8.81 16.04 21.77
CA ALA A 625 9.83 17.07 22.00
C ALA A 625 11.25 16.48 21.95
N SER A 626 11.47 15.32 22.60
CA SER A 626 12.75 14.61 22.53
C SER A 626 13.12 14.22 21.10
N ARG A 627 12.14 13.76 20.31
CA ARG A 627 12.35 13.42 18.90
C ARG A 627 12.73 14.62 18.08
N GLN A 628 12.10 15.78 18.30
CA GLN A 628 12.47 17.00 17.59
C GLN A 628 13.91 17.41 17.90
N ILE A 629 14.31 17.40 19.17
CA ILE A 629 15.69 17.70 19.60
C ILE A 629 16.69 16.75 18.90
N ILE A 630 16.40 15.46 18.90
CA ILE A 630 17.25 14.42 18.28
C ILE A 630 17.28 14.55 16.76
N ASN A 631 16.14 14.83 16.11
CA ASN A 631 16.05 15.00 14.66
C ASN A 631 16.88 16.19 14.16
N PHE A 632 17.08 17.20 15.00
CA PHE A 632 17.94 18.35 14.71
C PHE A 632 19.37 18.19 15.27
N GLY A 633 19.77 17.00 15.72
CA GLY A 633 21.15 16.67 16.10
C GLY A 633 21.50 16.82 17.58
N GLY A 634 20.54 17.16 18.44
CA GLY A 634 20.73 17.30 19.88
C GLY A 634 20.53 16.01 20.67
N SER A 635 20.92 16.03 21.95
CA SER A 635 20.74 14.93 22.89
C SER A 635 19.79 15.32 24.04
N VAL A 636 19.14 14.34 24.66
CA VAL A 636 18.23 14.56 25.78
C VAL A 636 18.69 13.80 27.01
N SER A 637 18.88 14.51 28.12
CA SER A 637 19.29 13.95 29.41
C SER A 637 18.12 13.90 30.40
N LYS A 638 18.19 12.94 31.35
CA LYS A 638 17.21 12.79 32.44
C LYS A 638 17.49 13.69 33.64
N SER A 639 18.69 14.26 33.76
CA SER A 639 19.12 15.11 34.88
C SER A 639 19.78 16.38 34.39
N VAL A 640 19.56 17.48 35.12
CA VAL A 640 20.25 18.75 34.88
C VAL A 640 21.66 18.65 35.44
N SER A 641 22.65 19.02 34.62
CA SER A 641 24.06 19.03 34.99
C SER A 641 24.76 20.22 34.35
N GLN A 642 26.01 20.51 34.71
CA GLN A 642 26.79 21.56 34.03
C GLN A 642 27.00 21.34 32.52
N LYS A 643 26.72 20.12 32.01
CA LYS A 643 26.76 19.79 30.56
C LYS A 643 25.42 19.99 29.85
N THR A 644 24.40 20.44 30.55
CA THR A 644 23.08 20.69 29.97
C THR A 644 23.04 22.10 29.39
N ASP A 645 22.78 22.22 28.10
CA ASP A 645 22.74 23.50 27.38
C ASP A 645 21.41 24.24 27.57
N ALA A 646 20.29 23.50 27.62
CA ALA A 646 18.98 24.09 27.86
C ALA A 646 17.98 23.14 28.54
N VAL A 647 17.04 23.72 29.27
CA VAL A 647 15.92 23.01 29.91
C VAL A 647 14.60 23.49 29.31
N ILE A 648 13.81 22.56 28.78
CA ILE A 648 12.49 22.85 28.22
C ILE A 648 11.44 22.64 29.33
N LEU A 649 10.68 23.70 29.59
CA LEU A 649 9.76 23.85 30.70
C LEU A 649 8.30 23.65 30.24
N GLY A 650 7.65 22.63 30.79
CA GLY A 650 6.20 22.44 30.74
C GLY A 650 5.52 22.78 32.06
N ALA A 651 4.19 22.66 32.10
CA ALA A 651 3.36 22.89 33.29
C ALA A 651 3.80 22.05 34.49
N SER A 652 3.77 22.66 35.68
CA SER A 652 4.22 22.09 36.97
C SER A 652 5.67 21.58 36.96
N PRO A 653 6.66 22.44 36.73
CA PRO A 653 8.06 22.03 36.74
C PRO A 653 8.51 21.72 38.17
N GLY A 654 8.98 20.49 38.39
CA GLY A 654 9.53 20.06 39.68
C GLY A 654 11.00 20.47 39.86
N LYS A 655 11.69 19.80 40.80
CA LYS A 655 13.09 20.01 41.23
C LYS A 655 14.11 20.35 40.13
N LYS A 656 13.94 19.83 38.91
CA LYS A 656 14.82 20.12 37.76
C LYS A 656 14.84 21.58 37.30
N TYR A 657 13.77 22.33 37.55
CA TYR A 657 13.75 23.77 37.27
C TYR A 657 14.60 24.53 38.29
N GLU A 658 14.48 24.18 39.57
CA GLU A 658 15.34 24.74 40.64
C GLU A 658 16.82 24.42 40.37
N ASP A 659 17.13 23.19 39.95
CA ASP A 659 18.49 22.77 39.58
C ASP A 659 19.03 23.56 38.37
N ALA A 660 18.19 23.90 37.38
CA ALA A 660 18.58 24.68 36.21
C ALA A 660 18.89 26.15 36.55
N ILE A 661 18.08 26.76 37.43
CA ILE A 661 18.32 28.13 37.92
C ILE A 661 19.61 28.19 38.76
N ALA A 662 19.82 27.23 39.66
CA ALA A 662 21.01 27.17 40.51
C ALA A 662 22.32 26.99 39.70
N LEU A 663 22.25 26.28 38.57
CA LEU A 663 23.37 26.05 37.66
C LEU A 663 23.47 27.08 36.51
N GLN A 664 22.62 28.11 36.49
CA GLN A 664 22.57 29.16 35.46
C GLN A 664 22.40 28.63 34.02
N ILE A 665 21.62 27.57 33.84
CA ILE A 665 21.36 26.94 32.54
C ILE A 665 20.15 27.61 31.87
N THR A 666 20.20 27.77 30.55
CA THR A 666 19.11 28.38 29.76
C THR A 666 17.80 27.61 29.96
N VAL A 667 16.72 28.31 30.31
CA VAL A 667 15.38 27.72 30.43
C VAL A 667 14.50 28.30 29.34
N MET A 668 13.82 27.43 28.59
CA MET A 668 12.87 27.80 27.54
C MET A 668 11.52 27.15 27.83
N THR A 669 10.43 27.89 27.63
CA THR A 669 9.08 27.33 27.64
C THR A 669 8.82 26.48 26.39
N GLU A 670 7.77 25.66 26.42
CA GLU A 670 7.36 24.86 25.25
C GLU A 670 7.08 25.72 24.00
N VAL A 671 6.46 26.89 24.19
CA VAL A 671 6.15 27.83 23.10
C VAL A 671 7.43 28.40 22.51
N GLU A 672 8.34 28.88 23.35
CA GLU A 672 9.64 29.41 22.91
C GLU A 672 10.48 28.33 22.20
N PHE A 673 10.40 27.08 22.64
CA PHE A 673 11.06 25.96 21.97
C PHE A 673 10.52 25.72 20.56
N GLN A 674 9.19 25.81 20.35
CA GLN A 674 8.59 25.69 19.02
C GLN A 674 8.88 26.88 18.12
N GLU A 675 8.81 28.10 18.66
CA GLU A 675 9.15 29.31 17.91
C GLU A 675 10.61 29.30 17.49
N PHE A 676 11.50 28.87 18.38
CA PHE A 676 12.92 28.73 18.10
C PHE A 676 13.17 27.72 16.97
N ILE A 677 12.57 26.53 17.03
CA ILE A 677 12.67 25.54 15.93
C ILE A 677 12.10 26.11 14.63
N THR A 678 10.95 26.78 14.69
CA THR A 678 10.29 27.32 13.50
C THR A 678 11.12 28.41 12.85
N ARG A 679 11.66 29.35 13.65
CA ARG A 679 12.52 30.44 13.17
C ARG A 679 13.78 29.91 12.49
N GLU A 680 14.47 28.95 13.11
CA GLU A 680 15.71 28.37 12.55
C GLU A 680 15.45 27.52 11.28
N ILE A 681 14.24 26.97 11.12
CA ILE A 681 13.81 26.30 9.88
C ILE A 681 13.51 27.33 8.77
N THR A 682 12.94 28.49 9.12
CA THR A 682 12.54 29.50 8.12
C THR A 682 13.64 30.45 7.69
N GLU A 683 14.59 30.81 8.57
CA GLU A 683 15.56 31.87 8.28
C GLU A 683 16.95 31.36 7.85
N GLY A 684 17.30 30.10 8.11
CA GLY A 684 18.67 29.61 7.95
C GLY A 684 19.64 30.29 8.93
N PRO A 685 20.82 29.73 9.22
CA PRO A 685 21.66 30.23 10.30
C PRO A 685 22.18 31.64 9.97
N GLN A 686 21.82 32.64 10.78
CA GLN A 686 22.56 33.89 10.83
C GLN A 686 23.95 33.60 11.39
N THR A 687 24.97 33.80 10.55
CA THR A 687 26.35 33.86 11.01
C THR A 687 26.53 35.19 11.74
N THR A 688 26.45 35.16 13.06
CA THR A 688 26.89 36.27 13.91
C THR A 688 28.27 35.96 14.48
N GLY A 689 29.26 36.77 14.05
CA GLY A 689 30.46 37.15 14.80
C GLY A 689 31.47 36.08 15.14
#